data_AF-A0A9W4X0U3-F1
#
_entry.id   AF-A0A9W4X0U3-F1
#
_cell.length_a   1.000
_cell.length_b   1.000
_cell.length_c   1.000
_cell.angle_alpha   90.00
_cell.angle_beta   90.00
_cell.angle_gamma   90.00
#
_symmetry.space_group_name_H-M   'P 1'
#
loop_
_entity.id
_entity.type
_entity.pdbx_description
1 polymer ?
#
loop_
_entity_poly.entity_id
_entity_poly.type
_entity_poly.pdbx_seq_one_letter_code
_entity_poly.pdbx_strand_id
1 'polypeptide(L)'
;MKTFEQMKTMFEVMPIQPLYITMIIGAIYTGSRINKKIQFGVRGIISLIFLFIFSAYGSFIAILFSLIGKRGLINYITARSYGFFAIPAVGISFKVHGEENLNVRPAVYICNHQAAVDVLVMARIFPKHCVVVGKASLRFVPLLGMFMSLGQAVFLDRKNHGSAVQALTKAAEDIREQKISVFIFPEGTRARLQEADLLPFKKGAFHMAVQAKMPIVPIVVANYSDNYDSKRKIFRGGEINIKVLSPIDVSHIDVENKEQIDELTNSTRELMLTTLKEITSQSIKPESILILTTSENVNKILQVKSSANNIEIHVINNNNDIKPFTYLQIIQQKAQTTYVLLLNSGAIFGKQYLQNMLHISHTEEYNNAILGTMGINFNGVPNRVQDLSLTCYEDHLVSSENNIARISKDVDMLTNIWFLKRKWLPIMFKEVRRDILDLPLEFLISFSLRYHVNIPSILIPTFDRHSWGDTRSKKIQCKKLRRNLVNDNAWLHYIERGYPLITKESSQMKENSILFIIDGSDQESYFRSFYCKLSLIKNNSVKIITTGENFGLSGSSLKRIILREGSSCGRVEVYDLNLEIQNNFNVKNQIYQNVLRMMEYLKPELFIYAKVTTKNLLIQGISSAIEGFNEDISIIKLPLEEIEHIIGLMIDLPFEALKKWNEPIIQLQIITQNRPDSLSRLIHSLNTSYYFGDENIPLTVNIDRGADPVTLEYCSTFSWNHGKKTVRHRVVQGGLLPAVVESYYPYNYHDYAVILEDDVEVSPFYYLWIKYSILKYRYGPDKNHSQRLFGISLYGQRQMELNIIGRRPYNPESRFNGTSFPIRSPYLSQIPCSWGAVYFPEVWREFHEYLVDRLDDETKYHLQPILVPGSRSHKWKKSWKKYFIELVYLRGYVMLYPNFKNFTSFSTNHAEIGTHIHFRKNKPDPSTIFGVPLMMENTIYEELPDNHLTNFNQLPVTDLWGNLTSFHDLIDRGITLHNEVSLCPPHFRKEIDQLNFNPKDILCVDDEKKRKAILDYK
;
A
#
# COMPACT_ATOMS: atom_id res chain seq x y z
N MET A 1 -13.46 -40.64 62.30
CA MET A 1 -13.32 -39.48 63.22
C MET A 1 -11.87 -39.03 63.44
N LYS A 2 -10.88 -39.93 63.63
CA LYS A 2 -9.45 -39.51 63.77
C LYS A 2 -8.80 -38.93 62.50
N THR A 3 -9.33 -39.23 61.31
CA THR A 3 -8.87 -38.66 60.03
C THR A 3 -9.33 -37.23 59.77
N PHE A 4 -10.39 -36.77 60.44
CA PHE A 4 -10.94 -35.42 60.24
C PHE A 4 -10.23 -34.37 61.11
N GLU A 5 -9.74 -34.76 62.29
CA GLU A 5 -8.90 -33.88 63.11
C GLU A 5 -7.50 -33.69 62.51
N GLN A 6 -6.91 -34.72 61.90
CA GLN A 6 -5.60 -34.58 61.24
C GLN A 6 -5.63 -33.63 60.03
N MET A 7 -6.75 -33.56 59.30
CA MET A 7 -6.93 -32.56 58.22
C MET A 7 -7.10 -31.14 58.76
N LYS A 8 -7.70 -30.96 59.95
CA LYS A 8 -7.91 -29.64 60.55
C LYS A 8 -6.60 -29.02 61.03
N THR A 9 -5.71 -29.82 61.62
CA THR A 9 -4.35 -29.39 61.99
C THR A 9 -3.45 -29.10 60.78
N MET A 10 -3.69 -29.71 59.61
CA MET A 10 -2.91 -29.42 58.40
C MET A 10 -3.26 -28.07 57.77
N PHE A 11 -4.47 -27.55 58.00
CA PHE A 11 -4.92 -26.23 57.52
C PHE A 11 -4.58 -25.06 58.47
N GLU A 12 -4.22 -25.33 59.72
CA GLU A 12 -3.85 -24.29 60.70
C GLU A 12 -2.36 -23.88 60.66
N VAL A 13 -1.52 -24.55 59.86
CA VAL A 13 -0.04 -24.34 59.84
C VAL A 13 0.48 -23.63 58.58
N MET A 14 -0.37 -22.96 57.79
CA MET A 14 0.09 -22.02 56.76
C MET A 14 -0.55 -20.63 56.91
N PRO A 15 0.01 -19.73 57.75
CA PRO A 15 -0.36 -18.33 57.73
C PRO A 15 0.49 -17.61 56.67
N ILE A 16 0.21 -17.86 55.39
CA ILE A 16 0.62 -16.96 54.31
C ILE A 16 -0.65 -16.52 53.59
N GLN A 17 -1.13 -15.36 54.03
CA GLN A 17 -2.48 -14.86 53.79
C GLN A 17 -2.77 -14.65 52.30
N PRO A 18 -3.98 -14.98 51.80
CA PRO A 18 -4.46 -14.60 50.47
C PRO A 18 -4.29 -13.10 50.19
N LEU A 19 -4.34 -12.29 51.25
CA LEU A 19 -4.12 -10.85 51.22
C LEU A 19 -2.71 -10.46 50.69
N TYR A 20 -1.66 -11.17 51.12
CA TYR A 20 -0.28 -10.92 50.67
C TYR A 20 -0.12 -11.27 49.18
N ILE A 21 -0.74 -12.36 48.73
CA ILE A 21 -0.70 -12.75 47.31
C ILE A 21 -1.44 -11.71 46.47
N THR A 22 -2.61 -11.23 46.90
CA THR A 22 -3.34 -10.16 46.19
C THR A 22 -2.56 -8.84 46.17
N MET A 23 -1.84 -8.52 47.24
CA MET A 23 -1.03 -7.30 47.35
C MET A 23 0.23 -7.39 46.47
N ILE A 24 0.90 -8.55 46.42
CA ILE A 24 2.04 -8.80 45.53
C ILE A 24 1.60 -8.78 44.06
N ILE A 25 0.49 -9.41 43.70
CA ILE A 25 -0.06 -9.36 42.34
C ILE A 25 -0.45 -7.92 41.98
N GLY A 26 -1.06 -7.18 42.91
CA GLY A 26 -1.38 -5.76 42.74
C GLY A 26 -0.14 -4.90 42.54
N ALA A 27 0.93 -5.14 43.30
CA ALA A 27 2.22 -4.45 43.17
C ALA A 27 2.91 -4.78 41.84
N ILE A 28 2.91 -6.04 41.42
CA ILE A 28 3.45 -6.48 40.11
C ILE A 28 2.64 -5.84 38.98
N TYR A 29 1.31 -5.84 39.06
CA TYR A 29 0.43 -5.23 38.07
C TYR A 29 0.66 -3.72 37.96
N THR A 30 0.81 -3.04 39.09
CA THR A 30 1.03 -1.58 39.14
C THR A 30 2.44 -1.22 38.68
N GLY A 31 3.47 -1.94 39.15
CA GLY A 31 4.86 -1.78 38.72
C GLY A 31 5.10 -2.12 37.25
N SER A 32 4.31 -3.04 36.67
CA SER A 32 4.39 -3.35 35.24
C SER A 32 4.12 -2.15 34.34
N ARG A 33 3.40 -1.13 34.82
CA ARG A 33 3.08 0.09 34.04
C ARG A 33 4.30 0.95 33.71
N ILE A 34 5.43 0.74 34.39
CA ILE A 34 6.68 1.48 34.16
C ILE A 34 7.32 1.06 32.82
N ASN A 35 7.18 -0.20 32.41
CA ASN A 35 7.76 -0.72 31.17
C ASN A 35 6.71 -1.41 30.30
N LYS A 36 6.50 -0.87 29.10
CA LYS A 36 5.52 -1.35 28.12
C LYS A 36 5.66 -2.85 27.79
N LYS A 37 6.89 -3.39 27.74
CA LYS A 37 7.14 -4.82 27.48
C LYS A 37 6.73 -5.71 28.66
N ILE A 38 7.00 -5.28 29.89
CA ILE A 38 6.59 -5.98 31.11
C ILE A 38 5.07 -5.93 31.25
N GLN A 39 4.46 -4.76 31.02
CA GLN A 39 3.01 -4.60 30.98
C GLN A 39 2.35 -5.56 29.99
N PHE A 40 2.91 -5.67 28.78
CA PHE A 40 2.46 -6.62 27.76
C PHE A 40 2.52 -8.08 28.26
N GLY A 41 3.65 -8.47 28.86
CA GLY A 41 3.84 -9.81 29.42
C GLY A 41 2.84 -10.14 30.52
N VAL A 42 2.72 -9.27 31.54
CA VAL A 42 1.83 -9.45 32.69
C VAL A 42 0.37 -9.58 32.24
N ARG A 43 -0.10 -8.67 31.39
CA ARG A 43 -1.50 -8.71 30.91
C ARG A 43 -1.77 -9.88 29.98
N GLY A 44 -0.80 -10.26 29.15
CA GLY A 44 -0.88 -11.47 28.32
C GLY A 44 -1.02 -12.73 29.17
N ILE A 45 -0.23 -12.86 30.23
CA ILE A 45 -0.30 -14.00 31.17
C ILE A 45 -1.66 -14.02 31.89
N ILE A 46 -2.12 -12.88 32.39
CA ILE A 46 -3.45 -12.76 33.03
C ILE A 46 -4.55 -13.23 32.07
N SER A 47 -4.57 -12.74 30.82
CA SER A 47 -5.55 -13.17 29.81
C SER A 47 -5.53 -14.68 29.58
N LEU A 48 -4.35 -15.30 29.53
CA LEU A 48 -4.19 -16.75 29.33
C LEU A 48 -4.66 -17.55 30.55
N ILE A 49 -4.32 -17.13 31.76
CA ILE A 49 -4.77 -17.77 33.00
C ILE A 49 -6.29 -17.78 33.06
N PHE A 50 -6.93 -16.62 32.83
CA PHE A 50 -8.39 -16.53 32.80
C PHE A 50 -8.99 -17.39 31.69
N LEU A 51 -8.38 -17.45 30.51
CA LEU A 51 -8.85 -18.29 29.41
C LEU A 51 -8.89 -19.77 29.81
N PHE A 52 -7.83 -20.30 30.46
CA PHE A 52 -7.80 -21.70 30.89
C PHE A 52 -8.75 -21.98 32.07
N ILE A 53 -8.83 -21.09 33.06
CA ILE A 53 -9.78 -21.21 34.18
C ILE A 53 -11.21 -21.27 33.65
N PHE A 54 -11.59 -20.35 32.76
CA PHE A 54 -12.94 -20.31 32.23
C PHE A 54 -13.22 -21.38 31.18
N SER A 55 -12.19 -21.95 30.55
CA SER A 55 -12.35 -23.17 29.73
C SER A 55 -12.65 -24.40 30.59
N ALA A 56 -12.00 -24.54 31.74
CA ALA A 56 -12.32 -25.60 32.70
C ALA A 56 -13.74 -25.44 33.28
N TYR A 57 -14.09 -24.22 33.72
CA TYR A 57 -15.44 -23.87 34.14
C TYR A 57 -16.48 -24.15 33.04
N GLY A 58 -16.20 -23.74 31.80
CA GLY A 58 -17.08 -23.97 30.67
C GLY A 58 -17.28 -25.45 30.38
N SER A 59 -16.23 -26.27 30.50
CA SER A 59 -16.34 -27.73 30.34
C SER A 59 -17.23 -28.34 31.42
N PHE A 60 -17.11 -27.89 32.67
CA PHE A 60 -17.98 -28.31 33.77
C PHE A 60 -19.44 -27.90 33.55
N ILE A 61 -19.68 -26.64 33.18
CA ILE A 61 -21.02 -26.12 32.83
C ILE A 61 -21.60 -26.90 31.65
N ALA A 62 -20.79 -27.24 30.65
CA ALA A 62 -21.24 -27.97 29.49
C ALA A 62 -21.77 -29.36 29.84
N ILE A 63 -21.10 -30.08 30.75
CA ILE A 63 -21.57 -31.37 31.26
C ILE A 63 -22.91 -31.19 32.00
N LEU A 64 -22.97 -30.27 32.95
CA LEU A 64 -24.17 -30.03 33.77
C LEU A 64 -25.39 -29.61 32.93
N PHE A 65 -25.23 -28.63 32.04
CA PHE A 65 -26.32 -28.10 31.23
C PHE A 65 -26.71 -29.04 30.08
N SER A 66 -25.79 -29.93 29.67
CA SER A 66 -26.13 -31.02 28.75
C SER A 66 -27.06 -32.04 29.37
N LEU A 67 -26.98 -32.30 30.67
CA LEU A 67 -27.88 -33.20 31.40
C LEU A 67 -29.28 -32.60 31.59
N ILE A 68 -29.37 -31.27 31.75
CA ILE A 68 -30.64 -30.55 31.99
C ILE A 68 -31.28 -30.06 30.67
N GLY A 69 -30.75 -30.47 29.51
CA GLY A 69 -31.30 -30.10 28.19
C GLY A 69 -31.13 -28.62 27.80
N LYS A 70 -30.30 -27.85 28.51
CA LYS A 70 -30.07 -26.41 28.28
C LYS A 70 -28.78 -26.13 27.51
N ARG A 71 -28.44 -26.97 26.53
CA ARG A 71 -27.15 -26.93 25.80
C ARG A 71 -26.86 -25.59 25.10
N GLY A 72 -27.89 -24.92 24.55
CA GLY A 72 -27.72 -23.63 23.87
C GLY A 72 -27.22 -22.47 24.75
N LEU A 73 -27.23 -22.61 26.08
CA LEU A 73 -26.77 -21.57 27.01
C LEU A 73 -25.31 -21.73 27.45
N ILE A 74 -24.67 -22.86 27.16
CA ILE A 74 -23.32 -23.21 27.63
C ILE A 74 -22.30 -22.15 27.21
N ASN A 75 -22.25 -21.85 25.91
CA ASN A 75 -21.28 -20.91 25.34
C ASN A 75 -21.53 -19.49 25.85
N TYR A 76 -22.80 -19.08 25.93
CA TYR A 76 -23.20 -17.78 26.47
C TYR A 76 -22.74 -17.62 27.91
N ILE A 77 -23.14 -18.51 28.82
CA ILE A 77 -22.82 -18.40 30.25
C ILE A 77 -21.30 -18.39 30.45
N THR A 78 -20.59 -19.27 29.76
CA THR A 78 -19.13 -19.36 29.86
C THR A 78 -18.46 -18.08 29.35
N ALA A 79 -18.82 -17.61 28.15
CA ALA A 79 -18.23 -16.43 27.53
C ALA A 79 -18.53 -15.16 28.35
N ARG A 80 -19.78 -14.99 28.81
CA ARG A 80 -20.17 -13.85 29.65
C ARG A 80 -19.44 -13.85 31.00
N SER A 81 -19.29 -15.02 31.62
CA SER A 81 -18.54 -15.16 32.88
C SER A 81 -17.07 -14.84 32.66
N TYR A 82 -16.44 -15.40 31.62
CA TYR A 82 -15.07 -15.07 31.23
C TYR A 82 -14.89 -13.56 31.03
N GLY A 83 -15.79 -12.93 30.28
CA GLY A 83 -15.76 -11.48 30.04
C GLY A 83 -15.87 -10.67 31.33
N PHE A 84 -16.79 -11.03 32.23
CA PHE A 84 -17.00 -10.33 33.49
C PHE A 84 -15.74 -10.25 34.36
N PHE A 85 -14.93 -11.32 34.40
CA PHE A 85 -13.70 -11.35 35.20
C PHE A 85 -12.45 -10.91 34.43
N ALA A 86 -12.29 -11.35 33.17
CA ALA A 86 -11.05 -11.13 32.42
C ALA A 86 -10.92 -9.69 31.89
N ILE A 87 -12.02 -9.08 31.44
CA ILE A 87 -12.00 -7.74 30.82
C ILE A 87 -11.50 -6.67 31.81
N PRO A 88 -12.04 -6.58 33.06
CA PRO A 88 -11.51 -5.67 34.07
C PRO A 88 -10.06 -5.99 34.46
N ALA A 89 -9.70 -7.27 34.56
CA ALA A 89 -8.35 -7.69 34.98
C ALA A 89 -7.25 -7.20 34.01
N VAL A 90 -7.54 -7.19 32.70
CA VAL A 90 -6.61 -6.66 31.68
C VAL A 90 -6.72 -5.15 31.48
N GLY A 91 -7.69 -4.51 32.13
CA GLY A 91 -7.92 -3.07 32.11
C GLY A 91 -8.49 -2.54 30.79
N ILE A 92 -9.24 -3.36 30.05
CA ILE A 92 -10.02 -2.96 28.87
C ILE A 92 -11.47 -2.69 29.30
N SER A 93 -12.14 -1.74 28.66
CA SER A 93 -13.60 -1.61 28.70
C SER A 93 -14.16 -1.68 27.28
N PHE A 94 -15.40 -2.15 27.15
CA PHE A 94 -16.09 -2.20 25.87
C PHE A 94 -17.41 -1.44 25.96
N LYS A 95 -17.59 -0.50 25.03
CA LYS A 95 -18.83 0.24 24.88
C LYS A 95 -19.57 -0.32 23.67
N VAL A 96 -20.74 -0.90 23.91
CA VAL A 96 -21.52 -1.60 22.88
C VAL A 96 -22.69 -0.72 22.48
N HIS A 97 -22.75 -0.39 21.19
CA HIS A 97 -23.86 0.28 20.54
C HIS A 97 -24.69 -0.75 19.76
N GLY A 98 -26.01 -0.61 19.75
CA GLY A 98 -26.90 -1.55 19.06
C GLY A 98 -27.02 -2.93 19.74
N GLU A 99 -26.74 -3.02 21.05
CA GLU A 99 -26.70 -4.30 21.79
C GLU A 99 -28.02 -5.08 21.69
N GLU A 100 -29.15 -4.39 21.47
CA GLU A 100 -30.46 -4.98 21.21
C GLU A 100 -30.49 -5.94 19.99
N ASN A 101 -29.67 -5.70 18.97
CA ASN A 101 -29.57 -6.53 17.77
C ASN A 101 -28.95 -7.91 18.07
N LEU A 102 -28.26 -8.08 19.22
CA LEU A 102 -27.80 -9.39 19.68
C LEU A 102 -28.96 -10.32 20.11
N ASN A 103 -30.19 -9.80 20.23
CA ASN A 103 -31.37 -10.61 20.51
C ASN A 103 -32.00 -11.23 19.25
N VAL A 104 -31.57 -10.81 18.04
CA VAL A 104 -32.08 -11.38 16.78
C VAL A 104 -31.60 -12.82 16.65
N ARG A 105 -32.52 -13.78 16.73
CA ARG A 105 -32.20 -15.21 16.71
C ARG A 105 -33.30 -16.03 16.01
N PRO A 106 -32.93 -17.11 15.29
CA PRO A 106 -31.56 -17.49 14.94
C PRO A 106 -30.96 -16.55 13.88
N ALA A 107 -29.63 -16.39 13.89
CA ALA A 107 -28.91 -15.48 12.99
C ALA A 107 -27.46 -15.91 12.76
N VAL A 108 -26.85 -15.42 11.68
CA VAL A 108 -25.41 -15.51 11.44
C VAL A 108 -24.75 -14.20 11.85
N TYR A 109 -24.07 -14.20 13.01
CA TYR A 109 -23.31 -13.06 13.49
C TYR A 109 -21.93 -13.05 12.83
N ILE A 110 -21.62 -11.95 12.14
CA ILE A 110 -20.30 -11.75 11.54
C ILE A 110 -19.55 -10.64 12.27
N CYS A 111 -18.27 -10.84 12.56
CA CYS A 111 -17.45 -9.86 13.27
C CYS A 111 -16.10 -9.67 12.57
N ASN A 112 -15.57 -8.45 12.51
CA ASN A 112 -14.19 -8.24 12.03
C ASN A 112 -13.17 -8.89 12.99
N HIS A 113 -12.04 -9.37 12.45
CA HIS A 113 -11.04 -10.13 13.19
C HIS A 113 -9.68 -9.45 13.18
N GLN A 114 -9.29 -8.83 14.28
CA GLN A 114 -8.07 -8.03 14.33
C GLN A 114 -6.90 -8.76 15.02
N ALA A 115 -7.14 -9.43 16.15
CA ALA A 115 -6.06 -10.04 16.96
C ALA A 115 -6.52 -11.19 17.87
N ALA A 116 -5.59 -11.77 18.63
CA ALA A 116 -5.92 -12.84 19.58
C ALA A 116 -6.85 -12.38 20.73
N VAL A 117 -6.84 -11.08 21.05
CA VAL A 117 -7.68 -10.48 22.09
C VAL A 117 -9.15 -10.35 21.68
N ASP A 118 -9.52 -10.66 20.43
CA ASP A 118 -10.92 -10.76 19.99
C ASP A 118 -11.73 -11.76 20.82
N VAL A 119 -11.07 -12.71 21.51
CA VAL A 119 -11.75 -13.58 22.48
C VAL A 119 -12.42 -12.80 23.63
N LEU A 120 -11.85 -11.66 24.04
CA LEU A 120 -12.44 -10.76 25.05
C LEU A 120 -13.62 -9.97 24.49
N VAL A 121 -13.52 -9.53 23.23
CA VAL A 121 -14.64 -8.91 22.51
C VAL A 121 -15.79 -9.90 22.47
N MET A 122 -15.53 -11.11 21.95
CA MET A 122 -16.51 -12.18 21.87
C MET A 122 -17.14 -12.48 23.24
N ALA A 123 -16.36 -12.48 24.32
CA ALA A 123 -16.87 -12.61 25.69
C ALA A 123 -17.86 -11.51 26.11
N ARG A 124 -17.67 -10.27 25.63
CA ARG A 124 -18.58 -9.13 25.91
C ARG A 124 -19.88 -9.19 25.12
N ILE A 125 -19.90 -9.80 23.94
CA ILE A 125 -21.05 -9.72 23.03
C ILE A 125 -21.60 -11.09 22.61
N PHE A 126 -21.14 -12.19 23.23
CA PHE A 126 -21.57 -13.52 22.83
C PHE A 126 -23.10 -13.67 22.96
N PRO A 127 -23.82 -14.02 21.89
CA PRO A 127 -25.28 -14.17 21.93
C PRO A 127 -25.72 -15.47 22.63
N LYS A 128 -26.97 -15.51 23.10
CA LYS A 128 -27.59 -16.74 23.63
C LYS A 128 -27.86 -17.72 22.48
N HIS A 129 -27.82 -19.02 22.75
CA HIS A 129 -28.08 -20.07 21.74
C HIS A 129 -27.16 -19.98 20.51
N CYS A 130 -25.91 -19.58 20.72
CA CYS A 130 -24.94 -19.37 19.64
C CYS A 130 -23.76 -20.35 19.75
N VAL A 131 -23.25 -20.80 18.61
CA VAL A 131 -22.01 -21.59 18.49
C VAL A 131 -20.96 -20.81 17.70
N VAL A 132 -19.68 -21.06 18.00
CA VAL A 132 -18.58 -20.35 17.34
C VAL A 132 -17.95 -21.22 16.25
N VAL A 133 -17.56 -20.58 15.14
CA VAL A 133 -16.78 -21.21 14.07
C VAL A 133 -15.29 -21.00 14.32
N GLY A 134 -14.55 -22.08 14.57
CA GLY A 134 -13.14 -22.06 14.95
C GLY A 134 -12.22 -22.80 14.00
N LYS A 135 -10.90 -22.56 14.11
CA LYS A 135 -9.88 -23.34 13.38
C LYS A 135 -9.83 -24.77 13.93
N ALA A 136 -9.78 -25.78 13.06
CA ALA A 136 -9.74 -27.19 13.47
C ALA A 136 -8.67 -27.54 14.51
N SER A 137 -7.48 -26.91 14.43
CA SER A 137 -6.39 -27.14 15.39
C SER A 137 -6.72 -26.73 16.84
N LEU A 138 -7.72 -25.87 17.06
CA LEU A 138 -8.13 -25.46 18.41
C LEU A 138 -8.74 -26.61 19.21
N ARG A 139 -9.26 -27.65 18.54
CA ARG A 139 -9.78 -28.85 19.17
C ARG A 139 -8.75 -29.54 20.08
N PHE A 140 -7.46 -29.39 19.77
CA PHE A 140 -6.37 -30.05 20.49
C PHE A 140 -5.73 -29.17 21.59
N VAL A 141 -6.20 -27.94 21.79
CA VAL A 141 -5.69 -27.09 22.88
C VAL A 141 -6.25 -27.61 24.21
N PRO A 142 -5.40 -27.90 25.22
CA PRO A 142 -5.88 -28.40 26.53
C PRO A 142 -6.90 -27.45 27.17
N LEU A 143 -7.94 -28.02 27.80
CA LEU A 143 -9.09 -27.33 28.41
C LEU A 143 -9.97 -26.53 27.42
N LEU A 144 -9.38 -25.66 26.60
CA LEU A 144 -10.11 -24.85 25.62
C LEU A 144 -10.75 -25.72 24.53
N GLY A 145 -10.00 -26.66 23.96
CA GLY A 145 -10.50 -27.58 22.95
C GLY A 145 -11.60 -28.51 23.48
N MET A 146 -11.48 -28.92 24.74
CA MET A 146 -12.51 -29.70 25.45
C MET A 146 -13.79 -28.88 25.59
N PHE A 147 -13.70 -27.65 26.11
CA PHE A 147 -14.84 -26.74 26.22
C PHE A 147 -15.50 -26.48 24.86
N MET A 148 -14.71 -26.11 23.84
CA MET A 148 -15.23 -25.82 22.51
C MET A 148 -15.93 -27.04 21.89
N SER A 149 -15.42 -28.26 22.13
CA SER A 149 -16.06 -29.49 21.64
C SER A 149 -17.39 -29.76 22.36
N LEU A 150 -17.43 -29.62 23.68
CA LEU A 150 -18.65 -29.79 24.48
C LEU A 150 -19.68 -28.68 24.22
N GLY A 151 -19.21 -27.48 23.90
CA GLY A 151 -20.01 -26.32 23.48
C GLY A 151 -20.45 -26.35 22.01
N GLN A 152 -20.21 -27.45 21.29
CA GLN A 152 -20.65 -27.65 19.90
C GLN A 152 -20.06 -26.62 18.92
N ALA A 153 -18.82 -26.18 19.13
CA ALA A 153 -18.13 -25.32 18.19
C ALA A 153 -17.94 -26.02 16.83
N VAL A 154 -18.10 -25.26 15.75
CA VAL A 154 -17.89 -25.75 14.38
C VAL A 154 -16.41 -25.61 14.05
N PHE A 155 -15.71 -26.73 13.94
CA PHE A 155 -14.29 -26.77 13.62
C PHE A 155 -14.07 -26.84 12.11
N LEU A 156 -13.47 -25.80 11.54
CA LEU A 156 -13.14 -25.73 10.11
C LEU A 156 -11.67 -26.02 9.84
N ASP A 157 -11.41 -27.01 8.98
CA ASP A 157 -10.11 -27.15 8.33
C ASP A 157 -10.08 -26.31 7.04
N ARG A 158 -9.46 -25.13 7.15
CA ARG A 158 -9.37 -24.17 6.05
C ARG A 158 -8.46 -24.62 4.91
N LYS A 159 -7.69 -25.71 5.08
CA LYS A 159 -6.86 -26.30 4.00
C LYS A 159 -7.65 -27.29 3.15
N ASN A 160 -8.74 -27.86 3.68
CA ASN A 160 -9.58 -28.82 2.98
C ASN A 160 -10.93 -28.18 2.67
N HIS A 161 -11.07 -27.68 1.44
CA HIS A 161 -12.27 -26.98 0.99
C HIS A 161 -13.54 -27.83 1.15
N GLY A 162 -13.48 -29.13 0.81
CA GLY A 162 -14.63 -30.03 0.93
C GLY A 162 -15.10 -30.21 2.38
N SER A 163 -14.16 -30.41 3.32
CA SER A 163 -14.47 -30.51 4.74
C SER A 163 -15.04 -29.20 5.31
N ALA A 164 -14.51 -28.05 4.87
CA ALA A 164 -15.01 -26.75 5.28
C ALA A 164 -16.45 -26.51 4.80
N VAL A 165 -16.77 -26.85 3.54
CA VAL A 165 -18.13 -26.73 3.00
C VAL A 165 -19.09 -27.63 3.76
N GLN A 166 -18.75 -28.91 3.97
CA GLN A 166 -19.60 -29.85 4.72
C GLN A 166 -19.91 -29.36 6.14
N ALA A 167 -18.90 -28.83 6.84
CA ALA A 167 -19.08 -28.29 8.19
C ALA A 167 -19.97 -27.03 8.21
N LEU A 168 -19.88 -26.17 7.20
CA LEU A 168 -20.75 -24.99 7.06
C LEU A 168 -22.19 -25.38 6.66
N THR A 169 -22.36 -26.37 5.79
CA THR A 169 -23.66 -26.93 5.41
C THR A 169 -24.36 -27.55 6.62
N LYS A 170 -23.65 -28.36 7.40
CA LYS A 170 -24.18 -28.90 8.66
C LYS A 170 -24.56 -27.80 9.64
N ALA A 171 -23.73 -26.75 9.75
CA ALA A 171 -24.07 -25.60 10.58
C ALA A 171 -25.36 -24.89 10.10
N ALA A 172 -25.58 -24.79 8.78
CA ALA A 172 -26.82 -24.25 8.22
C ALA A 172 -28.05 -25.10 8.57
N GLU A 173 -27.91 -26.43 8.54
CA GLU A 173 -28.96 -27.38 8.96
C GLU A 173 -29.26 -27.22 10.46
N ASP A 174 -28.21 -27.20 11.31
CA ASP A 174 -28.35 -27.01 12.75
C ASP A 174 -29.03 -25.67 13.09
N ILE A 175 -28.68 -24.57 12.40
CA ILE A 175 -29.34 -23.26 12.54
C ILE A 175 -30.85 -23.40 12.32
N ARG A 176 -31.25 -24.09 11.24
CA ARG A 176 -32.65 -24.25 10.83
C ARG A 176 -33.45 -25.15 11.79
N GLU A 177 -32.87 -26.28 12.17
CA GLU A 177 -33.57 -27.32 12.93
C GLU A 177 -33.54 -27.06 14.44
N GLN A 178 -32.41 -26.61 14.97
CA GLN A 178 -32.19 -26.44 16.40
C GLN A 178 -32.35 -24.97 16.86
N LYS A 179 -32.66 -24.05 15.92
CA LYS A 179 -32.77 -22.60 16.16
C LYS A 179 -31.53 -22.03 16.87
N ILE A 180 -30.35 -22.53 16.50
CA ILE A 180 -29.08 -22.01 16.98
C ILE A 180 -28.57 -20.90 16.07
N SER A 181 -27.85 -19.94 16.63
CA SER A 181 -27.12 -18.93 15.88
C SER A 181 -25.66 -19.33 15.69
N VAL A 182 -24.99 -18.72 14.72
CA VAL A 182 -23.57 -18.96 14.45
C VAL A 182 -22.78 -17.65 14.54
N PHE A 183 -21.67 -17.67 15.26
CA PHE A 183 -20.70 -16.56 15.33
C PHE A 183 -19.48 -16.90 14.48
N ILE A 184 -19.18 -16.08 13.48
CA ILE A 184 -18.09 -16.31 12.53
C ILE A 184 -17.33 -15.01 12.22
N PHE A 185 -16.02 -15.16 12.01
CA PHE A 185 -15.17 -14.09 11.49
C PHE A 185 -15.01 -14.27 9.96
N PRO A 186 -15.69 -13.48 9.12
CA PRO A 186 -15.76 -13.72 7.68
C PRO A 186 -14.42 -13.52 6.97
N GLU A 187 -13.49 -12.74 7.54
CA GLU A 187 -12.11 -12.57 7.03
C GLU A 187 -11.31 -13.89 7.03
N GLY A 188 -11.67 -14.84 7.89
CA GLY A 188 -11.02 -16.15 7.98
C GLY A 188 -9.56 -16.11 8.44
N THR A 189 -9.03 -14.97 8.87
CA THR A 189 -7.75 -14.78 9.56
C THR A 189 -7.76 -13.45 10.32
N ARG A 190 -6.73 -13.19 11.13
CA ARG A 190 -6.57 -11.92 11.86
C ARG A 190 -5.93 -10.88 10.95
N ALA A 191 -6.56 -9.72 10.78
CA ALA A 191 -6.09 -8.61 9.96
C ALA A 191 -4.74 -8.04 10.43
N ARG A 192 -4.60 -7.79 11.75
CA ARG A 192 -3.40 -7.18 12.37
C ARG A 192 -2.98 -5.85 11.71
N LEU A 193 -3.94 -5.06 11.25
CA LEU A 193 -3.73 -3.76 10.62
C LEU A 193 -3.57 -2.67 11.70
N GLN A 194 -2.71 -1.69 11.45
CA GLN A 194 -2.60 -0.50 12.30
C GLN A 194 -3.72 0.49 11.99
N GLU A 195 -4.13 0.57 10.73
CA GLU A 195 -5.21 1.44 10.25
C GLU A 195 -6.58 0.77 10.36
N ALA A 196 -7.63 1.59 10.34
CA ALA A 196 -9.03 1.15 10.42
C ALA A 196 -9.50 0.58 9.07
N ASP A 197 -9.09 -0.67 8.79
CA ASP A 197 -9.46 -1.40 7.57
C ASP A 197 -9.78 -2.89 7.84
N LEU A 198 -10.33 -3.60 6.85
CA LEU A 198 -10.81 -4.99 6.90
C LEU A 198 -10.20 -5.84 5.79
N LEU A 199 -9.87 -7.11 6.06
CA LEU A 199 -9.52 -8.05 4.99
C LEU A 199 -10.73 -8.40 4.10
N PRO A 200 -10.51 -8.98 2.90
CA PRO A 200 -11.61 -9.52 2.10
C PRO A 200 -12.40 -10.60 2.84
N PHE A 201 -13.73 -10.56 2.72
CA PHE A 201 -14.61 -11.53 3.35
C PHE A 201 -14.70 -12.83 2.54
N LYS A 202 -14.71 -13.95 3.24
CA LYS A 202 -14.99 -15.27 2.66
C LYS A 202 -16.49 -15.49 2.58
N LYS A 203 -16.94 -16.01 1.44
CA LYS A 203 -18.37 -16.23 1.12
C LYS A 203 -19.06 -17.29 1.99
N GLY A 204 -18.32 -18.13 2.70
CA GLY A 204 -18.90 -19.25 3.47
C GLY A 204 -19.92 -18.84 4.54
N ALA A 205 -19.73 -17.69 5.20
CA ALA A 205 -20.71 -17.17 6.17
C ALA A 205 -22.03 -16.74 5.49
N PHE A 206 -21.92 -16.13 4.32
CA PHE A 206 -23.04 -15.61 3.54
C PHE A 206 -23.83 -16.75 2.89
N HIS A 207 -23.14 -17.73 2.31
CA HIS A 207 -23.78 -18.96 1.82
C HIS A 207 -24.55 -19.69 2.94
N MET A 208 -23.98 -19.79 4.14
CA MET A 208 -24.67 -20.40 5.28
C MET A 208 -25.94 -19.63 5.65
N ALA A 209 -25.87 -18.29 5.70
CA ALA A 209 -27.01 -17.45 6.02
C ALA A 209 -28.15 -17.58 5.00
N VAL A 210 -27.82 -17.54 3.71
CA VAL A 210 -28.79 -17.70 2.61
C VAL A 210 -29.36 -19.13 2.59
N GLN A 211 -28.53 -20.16 2.79
CA GLN A 211 -28.97 -21.56 2.86
C GLN A 211 -29.90 -21.81 4.04
N ALA A 212 -29.60 -21.23 5.20
CA ALA A 212 -30.44 -21.32 6.39
C ALA A 212 -31.67 -20.40 6.33
N LYS A 213 -31.72 -19.47 5.36
CA LYS A 213 -32.72 -18.38 5.26
C LYS A 213 -32.80 -17.57 6.56
N MET A 214 -31.65 -17.28 7.17
CA MET A 214 -31.53 -16.54 8.43
C MET A 214 -30.74 -15.26 8.25
N PRO A 215 -31.10 -14.17 8.97
CA PRO A 215 -30.48 -12.87 8.79
C PRO A 215 -29.00 -12.88 9.21
N ILE A 216 -28.23 -11.98 8.60
CA ILE A 216 -26.86 -11.69 8.99
C ILE A 216 -26.87 -10.50 9.95
N VAL A 217 -26.19 -10.62 11.09
CA VAL A 217 -26.03 -9.51 12.04
C VAL A 217 -24.56 -9.08 12.05
N PRO A 218 -24.21 -7.95 11.40
CA PRO A 218 -22.84 -7.47 11.39
C PRO A 218 -22.44 -6.83 12.71
N ILE A 219 -21.24 -7.15 13.19
CA ILE A 219 -20.65 -6.63 14.41
C ILE A 219 -19.32 -6.00 14.07
N VAL A 220 -19.18 -4.72 14.36
CA VAL A 220 -17.98 -3.94 14.03
C VAL A 220 -17.29 -3.52 15.32
N VAL A 221 -16.04 -3.93 15.46
CA VAL A 221 -15.15 -3.58 16.57
C VAL A 221 -14.17 -2.53 16.08
N ALA A 222 -14.10 -1.38 16.76
CA ALA A 222 -13.17 -0.30 16.46
C ALA A 222 -11.72 -0.81 16.35
N ASN A 223 -10.87 -0.13 15.57
CA ASN A 223 -9.46 -0.47 15.54
C ASN A 223 -8.87 -0.26 16.94
N TYR A 224 -8.33 -1.33 17.52
CA TYR A 224 -7.74 -1.32 18.86
C TYR A 224 -6.22 -1.53 18.84
N SER A 225 -5.56 -1.31 17.69
CA SER A 225 -4.12 -1.58 17.53
C SER A 225 -3.24 -0.82 18.53
N ASP A 226 -3.70 0.33 19.02
CA ASP A 226 -3.06 1.11 20.09
C ASP A 226 -3.28 0.55 21.50
N ASN A 227 -4.32 -0.24 21.69
CA ASN A 227 -4.56 -0.99 22.93
C ASN A 227 -3.81 -2.32 22.89
N TYR A 228 -3.80 -3.05 21.76
CA TYR A 228 -3.13 -4.34 21.65
C TYR A 228 -2.38 -4.52 20.33
N ASP A 229 -1.08 -4.76 20.42
CA ASP A 229 -0.23 -5.17 19.30
C ASP A 229 0.88 -6.13 19.77
N SER A 230 0.85 -7.36 19.26
CA SER A 230 1.82 -8.40 19.61
C SER A 230 3.24 -8.18 19.07
N LYS A 231 3.40 -7.47 17.94
CA LYS A 231 4.69 -7.14 17.33
C LYS A 231 5.33 -5.96 18.07
N ARG A 232 4.56 -4.89 18.30
CA ARG A 232 5.00 -3.70 19.06
C ARG A 232 5.08 -3.92 20.57
N LYS A 233 4.63 -5.08 21.07
CA LYS A 233 4.53 -5.42 22.50
C LYS A 233 3.72 -4.38 23.28
N ILE A 234 2.55 -4.02 22.74
CA ILE A 234 1.61 -3.09 23.35
C ILE A 234 0.43 -3.90 23.86
N PHE A 235 0.12 -3.78 25.16
CA PHE A 235 -1.15 -4.25 25.74
C PHE A 235 -1.60 -3.26 26.82
N ARG A 236 -2.20 -2.16 26.38
CA ARG A 236 -2.66 -1.06 27.21
C ARG A 236 -4.16 -1.12 27.43
N GLY A 237 -4.58 -0.49 28.51
CA GLY A 237 -5.98 -0.39 28.86
C GLY A 237 -6.63 0.73 28.09
N GLY A 238 -7.96 0.70 28.01
CA GLY A 238 -8.74 1.69 27.31
C GLY A 238 -10.10 1.16 26.92
N GLU A 239 -10.96 2.08 26.48
CA GLU A 239 -12.27 1.76 25.97
C GLU A 239 -12.20 1.43 24.49
N ILE A 240 -12.88 0.36 24.08
CA ILE A 240 -13.01 -0.07 22.69
C ILE A 240 -14.49 -0.05 22.33
N ASN A 241 -14.83 0.71 21.29
CA ASN A 241 -16.20 0.80 20.80
C ASN A 241 -16.54 -0.44 19.94
N ILE A 242 -17.74 -0.98 20.16
CA ILE A 242 -18.34 -2.05 19.38
C ILE A 242 -19.70 -1.56 18.91
N LYS A 243 -20.02 -1.73 17.63
CA LYS A 243 -21.33 -1.40 17.06
C LYS A 243 -21.92 -2.65 16.43
N VAL A 244 -23.06 -3.08 16.95
CA VAL A 244 -23.85 -4.21 16.43
C VAL A 244 -24.90 -3.62 15.49
N LEU A 245 -24.74 -3.86 14.20
CA LEU A 245 -25.60 -3.31 13.16
C LEU A 245 -26.93 -4.05 13.08
N SER A 246 -27.90 -3.40 12.45
CA SER A 246 -29.21 -3.97 12.19
C SER A 246 -29.08 -5.26 11.37
N PRO A 247 -29.96 -6.26 11.61
CA PRO A 247 -29.96 -7.50 10.85
C PRO A 247 -30.23 -7.24 9.37
N ILE A 248 -29.43 -7.85 8.51
CA ILE A 248 -29.60 -7.88 7.07
C ILE A 248 -30.45 -9.11 6.73
N ASP A 249 -31.64 -8.87 6.19
CA ASP A 249 -32.50 -9.95 5.71
C ASP A 249 -31.97 -10.52 4.40
N VAL A 250 -31.88 -11.85 4.33
CA VAL A 250 -31.39 -12.61 3.19
C VAL A 250 -32.40 -13.65 2.72
N SER A 251 -33.62 -13.63 3.25
CA SER A 251 -34.68 -14.60 2.95
C SER A 251 -35.06 -14.61 1.47
N HIS A 252 -35.02 -13.43 0.83
CA HIS A 252 -35.32 -13.20 -0.59
C HIS A 252 -34.21 -13.64 -1.55
N ILE A 253 -33.00 -13.93 -1.05
CA ILE A 253 -31.84 -14.28 -1.88
C ILE A 253 -31.86 -15.79 -2.16
N ASP A 254 -31.71 -16.19 -3.41
CA ASP A 254 -31.62 -17.61 -3.78
C ASP A 254 -30.21 -18.16 -3.49
N VAL A 255 -30.13 -19.37 -2.94
CA VAL A 255 -28.87 -20.07 -2.64
C VAL A 255 -28.08 -20.34 -3.93
N GLU A 256 -28.78 -20.54 -5.05
CA GLU A 256 -28.16 -20.78 -6.36
C GLU A 256 -27.67 -19.47 -7.03
N ASN A 257 -28.18 -18.30 -6.60
CA ASN A 257 -27.80 -17.01 -7.16
C ASN A 257 -26.49 -16.48 -6.55
N LYS A 258 -25.38 -16.88 -7.15
CA LYS A 258 -24.02 -16.50 -6.72
C LYS A 258 -23.75 -14.99 -6.79
N GLU A 259 -24.36 -14.28 -7.74
CA GLU A 259 -24.14 -12.84 -7.92
C GLU A 259 -24.72 -12.05 -6.75
N GLN A 260 -25.94 -12.38 -6.31
CA GLN A 260 -26.56 -11.76 -5.13
C GLN A 260 -25.78 -12.06 -3.84
N ILE A 261 -25.19 -13.25 -3.72
CA ILE A 261 -24.34 -13.60 -2.56
C ILE A 261 -23.03 -12.80 -2.59
N ASP A 262 -22.46 -12.55 -3.76
CA ASP A 262 -21.25 -11.75 -3.94
C ASP A 262 -21.53 -10.28 -3.63
N GLU A 263 -22.64 -9.75 -4.13
CA GLU A 263 -23.11 -8.41 -3.81
C GLU A 263 -23.39 -8.25 -2.31
N LEU A 264 -24.09 -9.20 -1.68
CA LEU A 264 -24.31 -9.24 -0.24
C LEU A 264 -22.98 -9.25 0.54
N THR A 265 -22.01 -10.06 0.09
CA THR A 265 -20.68 -10.15 0.73
C THR A 265 -19.95 -8.81 0.67
N ASN A 266 -19.92 -8.18 -0.51
CA ASN A 266 -19.20 -6.93 -0.74
C ASN A 266 -19.90 -5.74 -0.06
N SER A 267 -21.21 -5.61 -0.22
CA SER A 267 -22.01 -4.55 0.43
C SER A 267 -21.93 -4.62 1.95
N THR A 268 -21.97 -5.84 2.52
CA THR A 268 -21.81 -6.03 3.97
C THR A 268 -20.39 -5.66 4.42
N ARG A 269 -19.35 -6.00 3.64
CA ARG A 269 -17.97 -5.57 3.94
C ARG A 269 -17.84 -4.05 3.94
N GLU A 270 -18.34 -3.37 2.91
CA GLU A 270 -18.29 -1.91 2.82
C GLU A 270 -19.07 -1.24 3.95
N LEU A 271 -20.26 -1.75 4.29
CA LEU A 271 -21.03 -1.29 5.44
C LEU A 271 -20.23 -1.41 6.75
N MET A 272 -19.58 -2.56 6.97
CA MET A 272 -18.73 -2.78 8.14
C MET A 272 -17.49 -1.88 8.13
N LEU A 273 -16.88 -1.63 6.97
CA LEU A 273 -15.70 -0.77 6.84
C LEU A 273 -16.01 0.70 7.12
N THR A 274 -17.10 1.24 6.55
CA THR A 274 -17.55 2.60 6.83
C THR A 274 -17.86 2.77 8.32
N THR A 275 -18.57 1.80 8.90
CA THR A 275 -18.84 1.78 10.35
C THR A 275 -17.56 1.70 11.17
N LEU A 276 -16.57 0.90 10.75
CA LEU A 276 -15.29 0.73 11.44
C LEU A 276 -14.57 2.08 11.55
N LYS A 277 -14.48 2.82 10.44
CA LYS A 277 -13.86 4.15 10.40
C LYS A 277 -14.59 5.13 11.32
N GLU A 278 -15.93 5.14 11.26
CA GLU A 278 -16.79 5.97 12.13
C GLU A 278 -16.52 5.69 13.62
N ILE A 279 -16.66 4.45 14.08
CA ILE A 279 -16.54 4.13 15.51
C ILE A 279 -15.09 4.19 16.01
N THR A 280 -14.10 4.02 15.12
CA THR A 280 -12.68 4.19 15.46
C THR A 280 -12.38 5.65 15.78
N SER A 281 -12.90 6.60 14.98
CA SER A 281 -12.77 8.03 15.27
C SER A 281 -13.38 8.42 16.63
N GLN A 282 -14.47 7.76 17.04
CA GLN A 282 -15.13 7.97 18.32
C GLN A 282 -14.39 7.33 19.52
N SER A 283 -13.49 6.37 19.25
CA SER A 283 -12.72 5.65 20.29
C SER A 283 -11.39 6.31 20.62
N ILE A 284 -11.01 7.36 19.87
CA ILE A 284 -9.86 8.20 20.18
C ILE A 284 -10.14 8.90 21.52
N LYS A 285 -9.21 8.75 22.48
CA LYS A 285 -9.30 9.38 23.80
C LYS A 285 -9.59 10.88 23.69
N PRO A 286 -10.28 11.48 24.69
CA PRO A 286 -10.51 12.93 24.71
C PRO A 286 -9.16 13.65 24.57
N GLU A 287 -8.95 14.31 23.43
CA GLU A 287 -7.74 15.06 23.19
C GLU A 287 -7.77 16.30 24.08
N SER A 288 -6.68 16.55 24.80
CA SER A 288 -6.55 17.76 25.60
C SER A 288 -6.20 18.93 24.68
N ILE A 289 -6.81 20.09 24.93
CA ILE A 289 -6.55 21.34 24.23
C ILE A 289 -6.06 22.37 25.24
N LEU A 290 -4.88 22.92 24.99
CA LEU A 290 -4.37 24.05 25.75
C LEU A 290 -4.94 25.34 25.13
N ILE A 291 -5.78 26.05 25.87
CA ILE A 291 -6.31 27.36 25.48
C ILE A 291 -5.53 28.44 26.21
N LEU A 292 -4.99 29.40 25.47
CA LEU A 292 -4.40 30.60 26.05
C LEU A 292 -5.23 31.81 25.71
N THR A 293 -5.49 32.64 26.73
CA THR A 293 -6.41 33.77 26.61
C THR A 293 -6.09 34.86 27.63
N THR A 294 -6.66 36.05 27.45
CA THR A 294 -6.54 37.19 28.38
C THR A 294 -7.56 37.07 29.51
N SER A 295 -7.30 37.75 30.64
CA SER A 295 -8.14 37.70 31.86
C SER A 295 -9.61 38.02 31.62
N GLU A 296 -9.91 38.91 30.67
CA GLU A 296 -11.27 39.31 30.27
C GLU A 296 -12.09 38.16 29.66
N ASN A 297 -11.43 37.16 29.07
CA ASN A 297 -12.05 36.05 28.33
C ASN A 297 -12.16 34.75 29.15
N VAL A 298 -11.42 34.64 30.25
CA VAL A 298 -11.34 33.39 31.05
C VAL A 298 -12.73 32.93 31.52
N ASN A 299 -13.54 33.84 32.07
CA ASN A 299 -14.87 33.48 32.59
C ASN A 299 -15.83 33.02 31.48
N LYS A 300 -15.73 33.58 30.28
CA LYS A 300 -16.55 33.20 29.12
C LYS A 300 -16.10 31.85 28.53
N ILE A 301 -14.80 31.60 28.49
CA ILE A 301 -14.24 30.31 28.02
C ILE A 301 -14.54 29.18 29.00
N LEU A 302 -14.53 29.46 30.31
CA LEU A 302 -14.94 28.49 31.33
C LEU A 302 -16.42 28.09 31.22
N GLN A 303 -17.30 28.99 30.74
CA GLN A 303 -18.69 28.65 30.40
C GLN A 303 -18.80 27.77 29.15
N VAL A 304 -17.89 27.91 28.17
CA VAL A 304 -17.86 27.02 27.00
C VAL A 304 -17.26 25.65 27.36
N LYS A 305 -16.31 25.61 28.30
CA LYS A 305 -15.73 24.37 28.85
C LYS A 305 -16.79 23.42 29.42
N SER A 306 -17.85 23.93 30.05
CA SER A 306 -18.94 23.09 30.58
C SER A 306 -19.83 22.46 29.50
N SER A 307 -19.74 22.92 28.25
CA SER A 307 -20.46 22.33 27.11
C SER A 307 -19.63 21.32 26.29
N ALA A 308 -18.31 21.32 26.45
CA ALA A 308 -17.39 20.42 25.75
C ALA A 308 -16.93 19.25 26.65
N ASN A 309 -17.88 18.45 27.16
CA ASN A 309 -17.63 17.39 28.16
C ASN A 309 -16.57 16.33 27.76
N ASN A 310 -16.26 16.21 26.47
CA ASN A 310 -15.33 15.22 25.93
C ASN A 310 -13.94 15.81 25.62
N ILE A 311 -13.63 17.05 25.99
CA ILE A 311 -12.33 17.70 25.71
C ILE A 311 -11.76 18.26 27.00
N GLU A 312 -10.54 17.85 27.35
CA GLU A 312 -9.85 18.41 28.52
C GLU A 312 -9.25 19.78 28.17
N ILE A 313 -9.85 20.85 28.69
CA ILE A 313 -9.43 22.23 28.42
C ILE A 313 -8.57 22.75 29.58
N HIS A 314 -7.33 23.11 29.28
CA HIS A 314 -6.45 23.85 30.20
C HIS A 314 -6.42 25.33 29.78
N VAL A 315 -6.84 26.23 30.68
CA VAL A 315 -6.82 27.68 30.43
C VAL A 315 -5.63 28.29 31.15
N ILE A 316 -4.75 28.96 30.41
CA ILE A 316 -3.69 29.79 30.99
C ILE A 316 -4.13 31.25 30.88
N ASN A 317 -4.38 31.88 32.04
CA ASN A 317 -4.61 33.32 32.13
C ASN A 317 -3.26 34.06 32.15
N ASN A 318 -3.13 35.07 31.29
CA ASN A 318 -1.99 35.99 31.32
C ASN A 318 -2.46 37.42 31.61
N ASN A 319 -1.94 38.04 32.67
CA ASN A 319 -2.32 39.38 33.13
C ASN A 319 -1.41 40.50 32.57
N ASN A 320 -0.33 40.19 31.84
CA ASN A 320 0.66 41.17 31.41
C ASN A 320 0.86 41.17 29.87
N ASP A 321 1.11 42.35 29.29
CA ASP A 321 1.56 42.58 27.90
C ASP A 321 2.95 41.98 27.65
N ILE A 322 3.03 40.65 27.66
CA ILE A 322 4.24 39.89 27.40
C ILE A 322 4.49 39.84 25.88
N LYS A 323 5.73 40.07 25.43
CA LYS A 323 6.11 39.98 24.01
C LYS A 323 5.70 38.62 23.41
N PRO A 324 5.24 38.56 22.14
CA PRO A 324 4.80 37.33 21.44
C PRO A 324 5.72 36.11 21.61
N PHE A 325 7.03 36.32 21.58
CA PHE A 325 8.00 35.25 21.70
C PHE A 325 8.03 34.60 23.10
N THR A 326 8.00 35.44 24.15
CA THR A 326 7.95 34.97 25.54
C THR A 326 6.62 34.26 25.83
N TYR A 327 5.54 34.71 25.18
CA TYR A 327 4.25 34.03 25.19
C TYR A 327 4.36 32.60 24.63
N LEU A 328 5.02 32.40 23.49
CA LEU A 328 5.27 31.07 22.91
C LEU A 328 6.18 30.19 23.79
N GLN A 329 7.22 30.74 24.42
CA GLN A 329 8.15 29.98 25.27
C GLN A 329 7.45 29.32 26.47
N ILE A 330 6.52 30.05 27.10
CA ILE A 330 5.72 29.53 28.22
C ILE A 330 4.88 28.33 27.77
N ILE A 331 4.32 28.37 26.56
CA ILE A 331 3.53 27.29 25.97
C ILE A 331 4.41 26.04 25.75
N GLN A 332 5.60 26.22 25.18
CA GLN A 332 6.53 25.11 24.93
C GLN A 332 6.88 24.36 26.23
N GLN A 333 7.06 25.08 27.33
CA GLN A 333 7.42 24.51 28.63
C GLN A 333 6.23 23.87 29.36
N LYS A 334 5.03 24.47 29.27
CA LYS A 334 3.86 24.04 30.08
C LYS A 334 2.88 23.12 29.36
N ALA A 335 2.91 23.02 28.03
CA ALA A 335 1.97 22.16 27.33
C ALA A 335 2.22 20.68 27.68
N GLN A 336 1.17 19.90 27.89
CA GLN A 336 1.20 18.42 27.86
C GLN A 336 0.23 17.85 26.82
N THR A 337 -0.36 18.73 26.00
CA THR A 337 -1.47 18.44 25.08
C THR A 337 -1.01 18.21 23.64
N THR A 338 -1.86 17.58 22.82
CA THR A 338 -1.62 17.35 21.37
C THR A 338 -1.92 18.59 20.53
N TYR A 339 -2.97 19.33 20.90
CA TYR A 339 -3.42 20.54 20.21
C TYR A 339 -3.30 21.77 21.11
N VAL A 340 -3.11 22.92 20.48
CA VAL A 340 -3.00 24.24 21.10
C VAL A 340 -3.93 25.19 20.38
N LEU A 341 -4.74 25.91 21.15
CA LEU A 341 -5.60 26.99 20.67
C LEU A 341 -5.09 28.32 21.24
N LEU A 342 -4.66 29.21 20.36
CA LEU A 342 -4.23 30.56 20.71
C LEU A 342 -5.37 31.53 20.44
N LEU A 343 -5.68 32.40 21.41
CA LEU A 343 -6.73 33.41 21.30
C LEU A 343 -6.16 34.79 21.58
N ASN A 344 -6.41 35.71 20.65
CA ASN A 344 -6.12 37.12 20.86
C ASN A 344 -7.19 37.78 21.76
N SER A 345 -6.89 38.97 22.29
CA SER A 345 -7.81 39.71 23.16
C SER A 345 -9.12 40.03 22.44
N GLY A 346 -10.26 39.68 23.07
CA GLY A 346 -11.61 39.92 22.53
C GLY A 346 -12.18 38.85 21.58
N ALA A 347 -11.46 37.77 21.28
CA ALA A 347 -12.01 36.65 20.49
C ALA A 347 -12.87 35.70 21.34
N ILE A 348 -14.09 35.40 20.90
CA ILE A 348 -15.02 34.48 21.59
C ILE A 348 -15.54 33.45 20.58
N PHE A 349 -15.32 32.17 20.86
CA PHE A 349 -15.79 31.07 20.02
C PHE A 349 -17.05 30.41 20.60
N GLY A 350 -17.84 29.79 19.72
CA GLY A 350 -19.13 29.18 20.03
C GLY A 350 -19.01 27.82 20.69
N LYS A 351 -20.13 27.23 21.09
CA LYS A 351 -20.15 26.02 21.94
C LYS A 351 -19.51 24.80 21.28
N GLN A 352 -19.60 24.68 19.96
CA GLN A 352 -19.11 23.51 19.20
C GLN A 352 -17.82 23.79 18.42
N TYR A 353 -17.30 25.01 18.47
CA TYR A 353 -16.12 25.43 17.70
C TYR A 353 -14.93 24.47 17.85
N LEU A 354 -14.63 24.05 19.09
CA LEU A 354 -13.52 23.15 19.37
C LEU A 354 -13.73 21.76 18.76
N GLN A 355 -14.96 21.25 18.81
CA GLN A 355 -15.30 19.95 18.22
C GLN A 355 -15.19 20.00 16.70
N ASN A 356 -15.65 21.10 16.09
CA ASN A 356 -15.59 21.29 14.66
C ASN A 356 -14.15 21.42 14.16
N MET A 357 -13.33 22.25 14.82
CA MET A 357 -11.91 22.39 14.47
C MET A 357 -11.14 21.09 14.65
N LEU A 358 -11.44 20.33 15.70
CA LEU A 358 -10.84 19.02 15.93
C LEU A 358 -11.19 18.06 14.80
N HIS A 359 -12.49 17.94 14.47
CA HIS A 359 -12.97 17.06 13.41
C HIS A 359 -12.33 17.41 12.06
N ILE A 360 -12.31 18.70 11.69
CA ILE A 360 -11.68 19.21 10.47
C ILE A 360 -10.18 18.87 10.47
N SER A 361 -9.47 19.08 11.58
CA SER A 361 -8.02 18.81 11.68
C SER A 361 -7.63 17.33 11.57
N HIS A 362 -8.59 16.41 11.60
CA HIS A 362 -8.36 14.96 11.42
C HIS A 362 -8.68 14.48 10.01
N THR A 363 -9.19 15.33 9.11
CA THR A 363 -9.34 14.96 7.69
C THR A 363 -8.01 15.00 6.97
N GLU A 364 -7.84 14.20 5.91
CA GLU A 364 -6.60 14.14 5.13
C GLU A 364 -6.20 15.52 4.56
N GLU A 365 -7.18 16.33 4.17
CA GLU A 365 -6.99 17.66 3.58
C GLU A 365 -6.41 18.68 4.56
N TYR A 366 -6.82 18.63 5.84
CA TYR A 366 -6.47 19.67 6.82
C TYR A 366 -5.54 19.19 7.93
N ASN A 367 -5.14 17.91 7.95
CA ASN A 367 -4.32 17.35 9.02
C ASN A 367 -2.94 18.04 9.19
N ASN A 368 -2.46 18.71 8.15
CA ASN A 368 -1.17 19.37 8.10
C ASN A 368 -1.32 20.88 7.84
N ALA A 369 -2.42 21.47 8.29
CA ALA A 369 -2.68 22.91 8.19
C ALA A 369 -2.92 23.56 9.56
N ILE A 370 -2.60 24.85 9.67
CA ILE A 370 -3.06 25.70 10.78
C ILE A 370 -4.45 26.20 10.42
N LEU A 371 -5.39 26.06 11.33
CA LEU A 371 -6.79 26.43 11.08
C LEU A 371 -7.16 27.69 11.86
N GLY A 372 -7.94 28.56 11.23
CA GLY A 372 -8.52 29.73 11.88
C GLY A 372 -9.69 30.28 11.07
N THR A 373 -10.39 31.26 11.63
CA THR A 373 -11.63 31.81 11.04
C THR A 373 -11.48 33.25 10.54
N MET A 374 -10.27 33.82 10.59
CA MET A 374 -9.95 35.10 9.99
C MET A 374 -8.55 35.07 9.40
N GLY A 375 -8.40 35.59 8.17
CA GLY A 375 -7.16 35.49 7.42
C GLY A 375 -6.84 36.74 6.59
N ILE A 376 -5.58 36.91 6.23
CA ILE A 376 -5.06 38.05 5.49
C ILE A 376 -4.13 37.56 4.37
N ASN A 377 -4.25 38.16 3.18
CA ASN A 377 -3.29 38.00 2.10
C ASN A 377 -2.59 39.32 1.74
N PHE A 378 -1.33 39.20 1.34
CA PHE A 378 -0.54 40.27 0.77
C PHE A 378 -0.65 40.24 -0.77
N ASN A 379 -0.99 41.38 -1.35
CA ASN A 379 -1.17 41.56 -2.79
C ASN A 379 -0.17 42.61 -3.30
N GLY A 380 0.59 42.28 -4.35
CA GLY A 380 1.52 43.21 -5.02
C GLY A 380 2.92 42.62 -5.24
N VAL A 381 3.73 43.25 -6.11
CA VAL A 381 5.11 42.83 -6.40
C VAL A 381 6.07 43.56 -5.43
N PRO A 382 7.01 42.87 -4.77
CA PRO A 382 7.78 43.41 -3.64
C PRO A 382 8.97 44.28 -4.08
N ASN A 383 8.79 45.18 -5.05
CA ASN A 383 9.86 46.10 -5.45
C ASN A 383 9.81 47.42 -4.68
N ARG A 384 8.64 47.83 -4.12
CA ARG A 384 8.47 48.99 -3.23
C ARG A 384 7.38 48.78 -2.19
N VAL A 385 7.59 49.27 -0.97
CA VAL A 385 6.65 49.22 0.17
C VAL A 385 5.28 49.85 -0.14
N GLN A 386 5.26 50.84 -1.03
CA GLN A 386 4.05 51.58 -1.43
C GLN A 386 3.08 50.74 -2.30
N ASP A 387 3.57 49.63 -2.87
CA ASP A 387 2.80 48.78 -3.78
C ASP A 387 2.17 47.56 -3.08
N LEU A 388 2.50 47.32 -1.80
CA LEU A 388 1.92 46.23 -1.01
C LEU A 388 0.52 46.61 -0.52
N SER A 389 -0.50 45.88 -0.98
CA SER A 389 -1.88 46.00 -0.52
C SER A 389 -2.31 44.77 0.29
N LEU A 390 -3.18 44.97 1.27
CA LEU A 390 -3.69 43.90 2.14
C LEU A 390 -5.13 43.57 1.80
N THR A 391 -5.41 42.29 1.60
CA THR A 391 -6.80 41.77 1.55
C THR A 391 -7.09 41.05 2.85
N CYS A 392 -8.04 41.57 3.62
CA CYS A 392 -8.54 40.91 4.82
C CYS A 392 -9.77 40.07 4.42
N TYR A 393 -9.73 38.78 4.71
CA TYR A 393 -10.86 37.88 4.55
C TYR A 393 -11.61 37.80 5.87
N GLU A 394 -12.83 38.36 5.87
CA GLU A 394 -13.74 38.31 7.00
C GLU A 394 -14.51 36.98 6.99
N ASP A 395 -14.97 36.58 8.17
CA ASP A 395 -15.84 35.43 8.35
C ASP A 395 -17.18 35.65 7.62
N HIS A 396 -17.50 34.78 6.66
CA HIS A 396 -18.78 34.79 5.95
C HIS A 396 -19.65 33.65 6.48
N LEU A 397 -20.81 33.98 7.04
CA LEU A 397 -21.83 33.00 7.40
C LEU A 397 -22.35 32.34 6.12
N VAL A 398 -22.01 31.07 5.91
CA VAL A 398 -22.45 30.29 4.74
C VAL A 398 -23.70 29.49 5.09
N SER A 399 -24.65 29.42 4.16
CA SER A 399 -25.97 28.80 4.36
C SER A 399 -25.99 27.25 4.37
N SER A 400 -24.89 26.55 4.04
CA SER A 400 -24.86 25.07 3.98
C SER A 400 -23.50 24.46 4.36
N GLU A 401 -23.51 23.40 5.19
CA GLU A 401 -22.33 22.61 5.62
C GLU A 401 -21.75 21.69 4.52
N ASN A 402 -22.48 21.46 3.43
CA ASN A 402 -22.08 20.52 2.38
C ASN A 402 -21.00 21.11 1.45
N ASN A 403 -19.73 21.02 1.90
CA ASN A 403 -18.45 21.17 1.17
C ASN A 403 -17.49 22.22 1.75
N ILE A 404 -16.99 22.01 2.97
CA ILE A 404 -15.94 22.84 3.60
C ILE A 404 -14.71 22.99 2.68
N ALA A 405 -14.25 21.90 2.05
CA ALA A 405 -13.15 21.84 1.08
C ALA A 405 -13.21 22.91 -0.03
N ARG A 406 -14.42 23.15 -0.55
CA ARG A 406 -14.63 24.07 -1.68
C ARG A 406 -14.63 25.54 -1.26
N ILE A 407 -14.82 25.81 0.03
CA ILE A 407 -15.08 27.15 0.58
C ILE A 407 -13.90 27.62 1.45
N SER A 408 -13.15 26.68 2.06
CA SER A 408 -11.91 27.00 2.75
C SER A 408 -10.93 27.70 1.82
N LYS A 409 -10.17 28.65 2.36
CA LYS A 409 -9.26 29.48 1.57
C LYS A 409 -7.88 29.53 2.20
N ASP A 410 -6.86 29.31 1.39
CA ASP A 410 -5.48 29.53 1.81
C ASP A 410 -5.23 31.02 2.04
N VAL A 411 -4.63 31.34 3.19
CA VAL A 411 -4.30 32.70 3.58
C VAL A 411 -2.84 32.85 4.00
N ASP A 412 -2.23 34.00 3.72
CA ASP A 412 -0.80 34.22 4.03
C ASP A 412 -0.58 34.27 5.54
N MET A 413 -1.61 34.71 6.28
CA MET A 413 -1.59 34.84 7.73
C MET A 413 -2.98 34.66 8.33
N LEU A 414 -3.07 33.89 9.42
CA LEU A 414 -4.28 33.80 10.26
C LEU A 414 -4.25 34.83 11.39
N THR A 415 -5.42 35.24 11.84
CA THR A 415 -5.58 36.23 12.92
C THR A 415 -6.64 35.80 13.92
N ASN A 416 -6.57 36.37 15.14
CA ASN A 416 -7.47 36.17 16.28
C ASN A 416 -7.48 34.78 16.92
N ILE A 417 -7.67 33.72 16.13
CA ILE A 417 -7.76 32.35 16.61
C ILE A 417 -6.86 31.46 15.76
N TRP A 418 -5.96 30.73 16.42
CA TRP A 418 -5.10 29.74 15.77
C TRP A 418 -5.30 28.38 16.43
N PHE A 419 -5.75 27.42 15.65
CA PHE A 419 -5.81 26.02 16.03
C PHE A 419 -4.66 25.27 15.37
N LEU A 420 -3.72 24.77 16.18
CA LEU A 420 -2.50 24.14 15.69
C LEU A 420 -2.06 22.92 16.52
N LYS A 421 -1.22 22.08 15.93
CA LYS A 421 -0.62 20.92 16.62
C LYS A 421 0.58 21.35 17.46
N ARG A 422 0.65 20.85 18.70
CA ARG A 422 1.72 21.14 19.65
C ARG A 422 3.11 20.76 19.13
N LYS A 423 3.21 19.73 18.28
CA LYS A 423 4.47 19.29 17.65
C LYS A 423 5.13 20.39 16.79
N TRP A 424 4.37 21.40 16.38
CA TRP A 424 4.87 22.50 15.57
C TRP A 424 5.50 23.63 16.39
N LEU A 425 5.21 23.72 17.69
CA LEU A 425 5.75 24.79 18.54
C LEU A 425 7.28 24.92 18.49
N PRO A 426 8.09 23.82 18.57
CA PRO A 426 9.54 23.92 18.53
C PRO A 426 10.09 24.58 17.26
N ILE A 427 9.36 24.50 16.14
CA ILE A 427 9.77 25.03 14.84
C ILE A 427 9.82 26.57 14.86
N MET A 428 8.89 27.19 15.59
CA MET A 428 8.83 28.64 15.76
C MET A 428 10.03 29.21 16.56
N PHE A 429 10.88 28.35 17.13
CA PHE A 429 12.10 28.73 17.86
C PHE A 429 13.39 28.37 17.12
N LYS A 430 13.33 27.83 15.88
CA LYS A 430 14.54 27.44 15.12
C LYS A 430 15.39 28.64 14.72
N GLU A 431 14.80 29.81 14.46
CA GLU A 431 15.52 31.06 14.22
C GLU A 431 15.37 32.00 15.42
N VAL A 432 16.39 32.09 16.27
CA VAL A 432 16.44 33.11 17.34
C VAL A 432 17.40 34.21 16.91
N ARG A 433 16.95 35.09 16.00
CA ARG A 433 17.59 36.38 15.75
C ARG A 433 16.85 37.47 16.54
N ARG A 434 17.57 38.54 16.94
CA ARG A 434 17.01 39.60 17.81
C ARG A 434 15.88 40.40 17.16
N ASP A 435 15.88 40.49 15.83
CA ASP A 435 14.87 41.17 14.98
C ASP A 435 13.52 40.43 14.94
N ILE A 436 13.51 39.10 15.07
CA ILE A 436 12.28 38.27 15.11
C ILE A 436 11.43 38.57 16.35
N LEU A 437 12.06 39.04 17.45
CA LEU A 437 11.40 39.29 18.73
C LEU A 437 10.38 40.44 18.70
N ASP A 438 10.44 41.28 17.68
CA ASP A 438 9.56 42.44 17.52
C ASP A 438 8.46 42.22 16.45
N LEU A 439 8.41 41.04 15.81
CA LEU A 439 7.36 40.70 14.84
C LEU A 439 5.99 40.47 15.51
N PRO A 440 4.87 40.84 14.85
CA PRO A 440 3.52 40.48 15.30
C PRO A 440 3.36 38.96 15.41
N LEU A 441 2.62 38.50 16.43
CA LEU A 441 2.40 37.09 16.70
C LEU A 441 1.72 36.39 15.51
N GLU A 442 0.77 37.07 14.89
CA GLU A 442 0.04 36.62 13.70
C GLU A 442 1.02 36.21 12.58
N PHE A 443 1.98 37.09 12.30
CA PHE A 443 2.95 36.91 11.22
C PHE A 443 3.95 35.84 11.58
N LEU A 444 4.48 35.86 12.81
CA LEU A 444 5.46 34.89 13.28
C LEU A 444 4.97 33.44 13.15
N ILE A 445 3.73 33.14 13.57
CA ILE A 445 3.19 31.77 13.56
C ILE A 445 3.05 31.25 12.12
N SER A 446 2.35 32.01 11.26
CA SER A 446 2.13 31.60 9.87
C SER A 446 3.45 31.58 9.08
N PHE A 447 4.33 32.57 9.31
CA PHE A 447 5.65 32.66 8.67
C PHE A 447 6.52 31.45 9.01
N SER A 448 6.77 31.20 10.30
CA SER A 448 7.71 30.16 10.71
C SER A 448 7.25 28.77 10.28
N LEU A 449 5.96 28.49 10.29
CA LEU A 449 5.42 27.18 9.91
C LEU A 449 5.37 27.00 8.40
N ARG A 450 5.03 28.05 7.63
CA ARG A 450 5.10 27.99 6.17
C ARG A 450 6.54 27.87 5.68
N TYR A 451 7.44 28.71 6.22
CA TYR A 451 8.82 28.79 5.76
C TYR A 451 9.64 27.55 6.14
N HIS A 452 9.54 27.05 7.38
CA HIS A 452 10.41 25.96 7.83
C HIS A 452 9.86 24.56 7.56
N VAL A 453 8.54 24.39 7.43
CA VAL A 453 7.93 23.06 7.27
C VAL A 453 6.79 22.98 6.25
N ASN A 454 6.55 24.05 5.48
CA ASN A 454 5.51 24.14 4.45
C ASN A 454 4.10 23.81 4.95
N ILE A 455 3.77 24.24 6.17
CA ILE A 455 2.43 24.09 6.74
C ILE A 455 1.58 25.30 6.31
N PRO A 456 0.51 25.11 5.53
CA PRO A 456 -0.38 26.20 5.13
C PRO A 456 -1.21 26.74 6.29
N SER A 457 -1.61 28.01 6.17
CA SER A 457 -2.59 28.67 7.02
C SER A 457 -3.92 28.72 6.27
N ILE A 458 -4.95 28.05 6.80
CA ILE A 458 -6.23 27.87 6.12
C ILE A 458 -7.35 28.56 6.89
N LEU A 459 -8.07 29.41 6.16
CA LEU A 459 -9.29 30.06 6.62
C LEU A 459 -10.47 29.09 6.48
N ILE A 460 -11.12 28.78 7.60
CA ILE A 460 -12.33 27.96 7.67
C ILE A 460 -13.55 28.87 7.80
N PRO A 461 -14.58 28.71 6.93
CA PRO A 461 -15.82 29.48 7.03
C PRO A 461 -16.64 29.06 8.26
N THR A 462 -17.41 29.97 8.84
CA THR A 462 -18.38 29.63 9.88
C THR A 462 -19.79 29.48 9.31
N PHE A 463 -20.58 28.59 9.91
CA PHE A 463 -21.94 28.28 9.42
C PHE A 463 -23.02 28.96 10.25
N ASP A 464 -22.84 29.00 11.57
CA ASP A 464 -23.79 29.62 12.48
C ASP A 464 -23.10 30.23 13.71
N ARG A 465 -23.68 31.33 14.21
CA ARG A 465 -23.14 32.07 15.36
C ARG A 465 -23.22 31.31 16.68
N HIS A 466 -24.10 30.33 16.82
CA HIS A 466 -24.29 29.61 18.08
C HIS A 466 -23.21 28.52 18.26
N SER A 467 -22.91 27.75 17.22
CA SER A 467 -21.95 26.66 17.22
C SER A 467 -20.52 27.18 17.05
N TRP A 468 -20.30 28.17 16.18
CA TRP A 468 -18.96 28.71 15.86
C TRP A 468 -18.59 29.98 16.64
N GLY A 469 -19.59 30.76 17.09
CA GLY A 469 -19.40 31.93 17.96
C GLY A 469 -19.44 33.28 17.26
N ASP A 470 -19.11 34.35 18.01
CA ASP A 470 -18.89 35.69 17.48
C ASP A 470 -17.39 35.92 17.32
N THR A 471 -16.84 35.48 16.19
CA THR A 471 -15.43 35.67 15.79
C THR A 471 -15.11 37.13 15.43
N ARG A 472 -16.09 38.04 15.54
CA ARG A 472 -15.97 39.46 15.22
C ARG A 472 -15.15 40.21 16.27
N SER A 473 -13.83 40.10 16.18
CA SER A 473 -13.00 41.25 16.55
C SER A 473 -13.21 42.33 15.49
N LYS A 474 -13.49 43.54 15.95
CA LYS A 474 -13.99 44.68 15.16
C LYS A 474 -13.11 44.96 13.93
N LYS A 475 -13.71 45.52 12.87
CA LYS A 475 -13.10 46.28 11.72
C LYS A 475 -11.88 47.18 12.05
N ILE A 476 -11.59 47.37 13.34
CA ILE A 476 -10.47 48.09 13.94
C ILE A 476 -9.12 47.36 13.74
N GLN A 477 -9.08 46.02 13.73
CA GLN A 477 -7.81 45.28 13.72
C GLN A 477 -7.14 45.22 12.34
N CYS A 478 -7.89 44.97 11.26
CA CYS A 478 -7.38 45.10 9.88
C CYS A 478 -6.94 46.55 9.57
N LYS A 479 -7.68 47.57 10.05
CA LYS A 479 -7.26 48.99 9.95
C LYS A 479 -5.98 49.29 10.75
N LYS A 480 -5.81 48.71 11.95
CA LYS A 480 -4.61 48.84 12.79
C LYS A 480 -3.40 48.17 12.13
N LEU A 481 -3.56 46.94 11.62
CA LEU A 481 -2.54 46.20 10.89
C LEU A 481 -2.11 46.94 9.61
N ARG A 482 -3.06 47.53 8.87
CA ARG A 482 -2.75 48.35 7.69
C ARG A 482 -1.95 49.62 8.04
N ARG A 483 -2.18 50.23 9.21
CA ARG A 483 -1.35 51.35 9.70
C ARG A 483 0.05 50.88 10.14
N ASN A 484 0.14 49.72 10.78
CA ASN A 484 1.42 49.13 11.18
C ASN A 484 2.24 48.68 9.97
N LEU A 485 1.63 48.19 8.88
CA LEU A 485 2.32 47.89 7.61
C LEU A 485 3.07 49.08 7.03
N VAL A 486 2.46 50.26 7.12
CA VAL A 486 3.06 51.49 6.58
C VAL A 486 4.18 52.02 7.47
N ASN A 487 4.14 51.73 8.78
CA ASN A 487 5.01 52.36 9.77
C ASN A 487 6.11 51.44 10.35
N ASP A 488 6.01 50.11 10.16
CA ASP A 488 6.91 49.12 10.77
C ASP A 488 7.64 48.30 9.69
N ASN A 489 8.97 48.48 9.61
CA ASN A 489 9.82 47.86 8.60
C ASN A 489 10.23 46.41 8.91
N ALA A 490 9.92 45.88 10.10
CA ALA A 490 10.48 44.61 10.57
C ALA A 490 10.04 43.41 9.72
N TRP A 491 8.78 43.37 9.28
CA TRP A 491 8.22 42.27 8.50
C TRP A 491 8.45 42.42 6.99
N LEU A 492 8.63 43.65 6.50
CA LEU A 492 9.05 43.93 5.12
C LEU A 492 10.39 43.27 4.80
N HIS A 493 11.33 43.29 5.75
CA HIS A 493 12.61 42.60 5.64
C HIS A 493 12.46 41.10 5.29
N TYR A 494 11.44 40.43 5.84
CA TYR A 494 11.20 38.99 5.61
C TYR A 494 10.42 38.73 4.33
N ILE A 495 9.50 39.62 3.95
CA ILE A 495 8.80 39.54 2.66
C ILE A 495 9.79 39.73 1.50
N GLU A 496 10.68 40.73 1.59
CA GLU A 496 11.74 41.00 0.59
C GLU A 496 12.73 39.85 0.45
N ARG A 497 13.04 39.14 1.55
CA ARG A 497 13.91 37.96 1.55
C ARG A 497 13.24 36.66 1.05
N GLY A 498 12.01 36.75 0.55
CA GLY A 498 11.36 35.63 -0.13
C GLY A 498 10.41 34.82 0.73
N TYR A 499 9.65 35.46 1.62
CA TYR A 499 8.48 34.81 2.21
C TYR A 499 7.57 34.26 1.08
N PRO A 500 7.24 32.96 1.07
CA PRO A 500 6.34 32.39 0.07
C PRO A 500 4.94 32.96 0.26
N LEU A 501 4.59 33.95 -0.57
CA LEU A 501 3.25 34.49 -0.67
C LEU A 501 2.39 33.55 -1.53
N ILE A 502 1.15 33.30 -1.11
CA ILE A 502 0.19 32.47 -1.86
C ILE A 502 -0.04 33.02 -3.27
N THR A 503 0.04 34.35 -3.43
CA THR A 503 -0.07 35.02 -4.74
C THR A 503 1.10 34.75 -5.68
N LYS A 504 2.27 34.28 -5.19
CA LYS A 504 3.34 33.73 -6.05
C LYS A 504 3.04 32.29 -6.46
N GLU A 505 2.50 31.47 -5.56
CA GLU A 505 2.28 30.04 -5.80
C GLU A 505 1.12 29.73 -6.76
N SER A 506 0.12 30.60 -6.90
CA SER A 506 -0.98 30.35 -7.86
C SER A 506 -0.60 30.59 -9.33
N SER A 507 0.66 30.95 -9.62
CA SER A 507 1.14 31.24 -10.98
C SER A 507 2.41 30.51 -11.39
N GLN A 508 3.01 29.71 -10.50
CA GLN A 508 4.17 28.88 -10.82
C GLN A 508 3.75 27.41 -10.84
N MET A 509 3.89 26.77 -12.01
CA MET A 509 3.82 25.32 -12.14
C MET A 509 4.74 24.71 -11.07
N LYS A 510 4.21 23.78 -10.28
CA LYS A 510 4.97 23.05 -9.24
C LYS A 510 6.26 22.50 -9.86
N GLU A 511 7.42 22.96 -9.38
CA GLU A 511 8.72 22.48 -9.85
C GLU A 511 9.04 21.09 -9.27
N ASN A 512 9.55 20.20 -10.11
CA ASN A 512 10.05 18.87 -9.72
C ASN A 512 11.41 19.04 -9.02
N SER A 513 11.45 18.89 -7.69
CA SER A 513 12.69 19.03 -6.91
C SER A 513 13.53 17.75 -6.95
N ILE A 514 14.68 17.80 -7.62
CA ILE A 514 15.60 16.67 -7.79
C ILE A 514 16.92 16.99 -7.08
N LEU A 515 17.34 16.12 -6.18
CA LEU A 515 18.60 16.25 -5.46
C LEU A 515 19.60 15.18 -5.90
N PHE A 516 20.85 15.58 -6.10
CA PHE A 516 22.00 14.72 -6.23
C PHE A 516 22.96 14.92 -5.06
N ILE A 517 23.64 13.86 -4.66
CA ILE A 517 24.93 13.96 -3.95
C ILE A 517 26.01 13.42 -4.86
N ILE A 518 27.03 14.24 -5.10
CA ILE A 518 28.20 13.88 -5.90
C ILE A 518 29.45 14.08 -5.05
N ASP A 519 30.21 13.00 -4.89
CA ASP A 519 31.41 12.96 -4.07
C ASP A 519 32.63 12.58 -4.92
N GLY A 520 33.54 13.55 -5.11
CA GLY A 520 34.75 13.39 -5.91
C GLY A 520 34.58 13.61 -7.42
N SER A 521 35.71 13.72 -8.12
CA SER A 521 35.76 13.91 -9.58
C SER A 521 35.24 12.72 -10.36
N ASP A 522 35.41 11.51 -9.83
CA ASP A 522 35.03 10.29 -10.53
C ASP A 522 33.52 10.14 -10.57
N GLN A 523 32.81 10.37 -9.45
CA GLN A 523 31.34 10.39 -9.49
C GLN A 523 30.82 11.52 -10.39
N GLU A 524 31.49 12.67 -10.36
CA GLU A 524 31.13 13.80 -11.19
C GLU A 524 31.19 13.46 -12.68
N SER A 525 32.24 12.79 -13.16
CA SER A 525 32.35 12.44 -14.58
C SER A 525 31.21 11.54 -15.07
N TYR A 526 30.79 10.55 -14.27
CA TYR A 526 29.65 9.68 -14.60
C TYR A 526 28.30 10.40 -14.53
N PHE A 527 28.06 11.21 -13.49
CA PHE A 527 26.78 11.88 -13.29
C PHE A 527 26.60 13.15 -14.13
N ARG A 528 27.69 13.72 -14.69
CA ARG A 528 27.67 15.01 -15.40
C ARG A 528 26.59 15.09 -16.46
N SER A 529 26.64 14.16 -17.41
CA SER A 529 25.67 14.12 -18.51
C SER A 529 24.25 13.98 -17.99
N PHE A 530 24.06 13.26 -16.87
CA PHE A 530 22.74 12.98 -16.32
C PHE A 530 22.08 14.21 -15.71
N TYR A 531 22.72 14.87 -14.75
CA TYR A 531 22.13 16.05 -14.09
C TYR A 531 22.04 17.25 -15.05
N CYS A 532 22.92 17.34 -16.05
CA CYS A 532 22.86 18.38 -17.06
C CYS A 532 21.66 18.20 -17.99
N LYS A 533 21.41 16.98 -18.49
CA LYS A 533 20.23 16.72 -19.32
C LYS A 533 18.93 16.85 -18.52
N LEU A 534 18.89 16.41 -17.26
CA LEU A 534 17.70 16.58 -16.40
C LEU A 534 17.37 18.05 -16.13
N SER A 535 18.38 18.93 -16.01
CA SER A 535 18.16 20.36 -15.77
C SER A 535 17.72 21.13 -17.01
N LEU A 536 17.82 20.54 -18.20
CA LEU A 536 17.24 21.08 -19.43
C LEU A 536 15.74 20.80 -19.57
N ILE A 537 15.20 19.83 -18.81
CA ILE A 537 13.78 19.50 -18.83
C ILE A 537 12.98 20.59 -18.11
N LYS A 538 11.93 21.08 -18.75
CA LYS A 538 11.05 22.12 -18.21
C LYS A 538 10.43 21.67 -16.88
N ASN A 539 10.39 22.58 -15.90
CA ASN A 539 9.91 22.37 -14.54
C ASN A 539 10.81 21.51 -13.63
N ASN A 540 11.96 21.01 -14.09
CA ASN A 540 12.91 20.34 -13.19
C ASN A 540 13.80 21.35 -12.47
N SER A 541 13.91 21.20 -11.15
CA SER A 541 14.78 21.97 -10.27
C SER A 541 15.87 21.05 -9.73
N VAL A 542 17.01 21.02 -10.43
CA VAL A 542 18.14 20.12 -10.13
C VAL A 542 19.10 20.78 -9.14
N LYS A 543 19.33 20.11 -8.03
CA LYS A 543 20.20 20.55 -6.93
C LYS A 543 21.28 19.49 -6.69
N ILE A 544 22.51 19.91 -6.43
CA ILE A 544 23.64 19.02 -6.16
C ILE A 544 24.28 19.42 -4.84
N ILE A 545 24.49 18.45 -3.97
CA ILE A 545 25.29 18.61 -2.74
C ILE A 545 26.68 17.99 -2.98
N THR A 546 27.71 18.74 -2.63
CA THR A 546 29.11 18.30 -2.62
C THR A 546 29.67 18.26 -1.20
N THR A 547 30.69 17.45 -0.99
CA THR A 547 31.30 17.17 0.34
C THR A 547 32.43 18.14 0.71
N GLY A 548 32.95 18.88 -0.27
CA GLY A 548 34.02 19.88 -0.09
C GLY A 548 35.40 19.35 -0.49
N GLU A 549 36.37 20.26 -0.66
CA GLU A 549 37.70 19.98 -1.24
C GLU A 549 38.52 18.93 -0.47
N ASN A 550 38.33 18.85 0.84
CA ASN A 550 39.08 17.93 1.70
C ASN A 550 38.61 16.47 1.60
N PHE A 551 37.37 16.23 1.16
CA PHE A 551 36.77 14.90 1.09
C PHE A 551 36.45 14.47 -0.36
N GLY A 552 36.20 15.42 -1.25
CA GLY A 552 35.80 15.15 -2.63
C GLY A 552 35.90 16.39 -3.50
N LEU A 553 34.79 16.78 -4.11
CA LEU A 553 34.74 17.92 -5.05
C LEU A 553 34.28 19.18 -4.31
N SER A 554 34.97 20.30 -4.51
CA SER A 554 34.49 21.59 -4.01
C SER A 554 33.37 22.15 -4.88
N GLY A 555 32.40 22.83 -4.27
CA GLY A 555 31.28 23.42 -4.98
C GLY A 555 31.72 24.48 -6.00
N SER A 556 32.84 25.18 -5.76
CA SER A 556 33.46 26.11 -6.72
C SER A 556 34.02 25.40 -7.96
N SER A 557 34.59 24.21 -7.78
CA SER A 557 35.07 23.37 -8.89
C SER A 557 33.91 22.80 -9.69
N LEU A 558 32.87 22.28 -9.03
CA LEU A 558 31.68 21.79 -9.71
C LEU A 558 30.97 22.90 -10.50
N LYS A 559 30.81 24.10 -9.94
CA LYS A 559 30.25 25.26 -10.66
C LYS A 559 31.07 25.60 -11.92
N ARG A 560 32.40 25.54 -11.86
CA ARG A 560 33.26 25.74 -13.04
C ARG A 560 33.06 24.65 -14.08
N ILE A 561 32.87 23.40 -13.67
CA ILE A 561 32.61 22.29 -14.60
C ILE A 561 31.24 22.49 -15.29
N ILE A 562 30.19 22.78 -14.53
CA ILE A 562 28.85 23.08 -15.06
C ILE A 562 28.89 24.27 -16.05
N LEU A 563 29.63 25.32 -15.73
CA LEU A 563 29.80 26.47 -16.63
C LEU A 563 30.53 26.13 -17.95
N ARG A 564 31.44 25.15 -17.93
CA ARG A 564 32.17 24.70 -19.14
C ARG A 564 31.29 23.89 -20.09
N GLU A 565 30.30 23.18 -19.57
CA GLU A 565 29.33 22.43 -20.38
C GLU A 565 28.43 23.37 -21.21
N GLY A 566 28.22 24.61 -20.74
CA GLY A 566 27.56 25.64 -21.54
C GLY A 566 26.12 25.27 -21.88
N SER A 567 25.79 25.12 -23.17
CA SER A 567 24.42 24.83 -23.63
C SER A 567 23.97 23.39 -23.39
N SER A 568 24.87 22.45 -23.05
CA SER A 568 24.50 21.07 -22.72
C SER A 568 23.97 20.91 -21.29
N CYS A 569 23.98 21.97 -20.47
CA CYS A 569 23.57 21.95 -19.06
C CYS A 569 22.61 23.10 -18.74
N GLY A 570 21.48 22.79 -18.11
CA GLY A 570 20.53 23.79 -17.62
C GLY A 570 20.95 24.44 -16.30
N ARG A 571 19.99 25.08 -15.62
CA ARG A 571 20.25 25.69 -14.30
C ARG A 571 20.37 24.59 -13.24
N VAL A 572 21.54 24.50 -12.62
CA VAL A 572 21.84 23.57 -11.53
C VAL A 572 22.29 24.34 -10.30
N GLU A 573 21.66 24.06 -9.14
CA GLU A 573 22.02 24.69 -7.87
C GLU A 573 23.03 23.81 -7.12
N VAL A 574 24.17 24.38 -6.74
CA VAL A 574 25.25 23.64 -6.06
C VAL A 574 25.39 24.11 -4.63
N TYR A 575 25.30 23.16 -3.70
CA TYR A 575 25.45 23.33 -2.26
C TYR A 575 26.70 22.58 -1.80
N ASP A 576 27.58 23.26 -1.07
CA ASP A 576 28.83 22.68 -0.58
C ASP A 576 28.77 22.50 0.94
N LEU A 577 28.95 21.27 1.42
CA LEU A 577 28.98 20.97 2.86
C LEU A 577 30.28 21.41 3.53
N ASN A 578 31.35 21.63 2.75
CA ASN A 578 32.68 22.06 3.22
C ASN A 578 33.14 21.32 4.48
N LEU A 579 33.20 19.98 4.43
CA LEU A 579 33.53 19.16 5.60
C LEU A 579 35.00 19.36 6.02
N GLU A 580 35.23 19.61 7.31
CA GLU A 580 36.58 19.79 7.89
C GLU A 580 37.13 18.49 8.48
N ILE A 581 38.37 18.13 8.14
CA ILE A 581 39.06 16.96 8.70
C ILE A 581 39.67 17.36 10.06
N GLN A 582 38.93 17.16 11.16
CA GLN A 582 39.50 17.28 12.50
C GLN A 582 39.72 15.92 13.19
N ASN A 583 38.92 14.88 12.91
CA ASN A 583 39.12 13.50 13.41
C ASN A 583 38.21 12.46 12.70
N ASN A 584 38.76 11.30 12.30
CA ASN A 584 38.05 10.23 11.57
C ASN A 584 36.80 9.65 12.28
N PHE A 585 36.71 9.76 13.61
CA PHE A 585 35.58 9.21 14.38
C PHE A 585 34.27 10.01 14.28
N ASN A 586 34.28 11.27 13.80
CA ASN A 586 33.09 12.14 13.81
C ASN A 586 32.54 12.50 12.41
N VAL A 587 33.21 12.06 11.34
CA VAL A 587 32.87 12.41 9.94
C VAL A 587 31.48 11.89 9.53
N LYS A 588 31.17 10.62 9.85
CA LYS A 588 29.85 10.03 9.56
C LYS A 588 28.70 10.83 10.17
N ASN A 589 28.87 11.28 11.43
CA ASN A 589 27.83 12.02 12.15
C ASN A 589 27.67 13.45 11.62
N GLN A 590 28.76 14.11 11.23
CA GLN A 590 28.70 15.41 10.55
C GLN A 590 27.94 15.32 9.22
N ILE A 591 28.23 14.30 8.40
CA ILE A 591 27.55 14.06 7.12
C ILE A 591 26.07 13.77 7.36
N TYR A 592 25.76 12.89 8.31
CA TYR A 592 24.37 12.60 8.70
C TYR A 592 23.59 13.88 9.03
N GLN A 593 24.12 14.70 9.93
CA GLN A 593 23.44 15.94 10.36
C GLN A 593 23.31 16.96 9.24
N ASN A 594 24.36 17.16 8.43
CA ASN A 594 24.37 18.15 7.37
C ASN A 594 23.47 17.76 6.20
N VAL A 595 23.53 16.49 5.77
CA VAL A 595 22.65 15.97 4.71
C VAL A 595 21.19 15.98 5.17
N LEU A 596 20.90 15.56 6.40
CA LEU A 596 19.54 15.61 6.95
C LEU A 596 18.99 17.04 6.98
N ARG A 597 19.78 18.02 7.45
CA ARG A 597 19.40 19.45 7.42
C ARG A 597 19.15 19.95 6.00
N MET A 598 19.99 19.56 5.05
CA MET A 598 19.81 19.92 3.65
C MET A 598 18.55 19.27 3.06
N MET A 599 18.23 18.03 3.39
CA MET A 599 17.00 17.37 2.98
C MET A 599 15.76 18.04 3.60
N GLU A 600 15.83 18.42 4.89
CA GLU A 600 14.76 19.20 5.56
C GLU A 600 14.55 20.58 4.93
N TYR A 601 15.64 21.23 4.50
CA TYR A 601 15.60 22.55 3.87
C TYR A 601 15.12 22.50 2.41
N LEU A 602 15.64 21.56 1.62
CA LEU A 602 15.38 21.47 0.19
C LEU A 602 14.11 20.69 -0.17
N LYS A 603 13.61 19.85 0.75
CA LYS A 603 12.46 18.95 0.57
C LYS A 603 12.41 18.29 -0.82
N PRO A 604 13.45 17.53 -1.21
CA PRO A 604 13.50 16.92 -2.53
C PRO A 604 12.46 15.81 -2.69
N GLU A 605 11.84 15.71 -3.87
CA GLU A 605 10.91 14.64 -4.20
C GLU A 605 11.63 13.40 -4.73
N LEU A 606 12.80 13.60 -5.36
CA LEU A 606 13.66 12.57 -5.90
C LEU A 606 15.10 12.81 -5.45
N PHE A 607 15.74 11.77 -4.94
CA PHE A 607 17.13 11.81 -4.50
C PHE A 607 17.96 10.72 -5.19
N ILE A 608 18.96 11.15 -5.94
CA ILE A 608 19.81 10.27 -6.77
C ILE A 608 21.25 10.32 -6.27
N TYR A 609 21.88 9.16 -6.07
CA TYR A 609 23.29 9.10 -5.68
C TYR A 609 23.98 7.80 -6.11
N ALA A 610 25.31 7.80 -6.06
CA ALA A 610 26.13 6.65 -6.42
C ALA A 610 25.96 5.48 -5.43
N LYS A 611 25.77 4.26 -5.94
CA LYS A 611 25.91 3.02 -5.19
C LYS A 611 27.39 2.66 -5.13
N VAL A 612 27.96 2.60 -3.93
CA VAL A 612 29.36 2.20 -3.73
C VAL A 612 29.41 0.98 -2.82
N THR A 613 30.24 0.01 -3.22
CA THR A 613 30.37 -1.32 -2.62
C THR A 613 31.24 -1.37 -1.36
N THR A 614 31.85 -0.25 -0.94
CA THR A 614 32.79 -0.21 0.20
C THR A 614 32.13 0.29 1.50
N LYS A 615 32.78 0.04 2.65
CA LYS A 615 32.50 0.68 3.96
C LYS A 615 32.86 2.18 3.93
N ASN A 616 32.40 2.92 2.92
CA ASN A 616 32.61 4.36 2.83
C ASN A 616 31.77 5.05 3.91
N LEU A 617 32.42 5.69 4.88
CA LEU A 617 31.80 6.43 5.97
C LEU A 617 30.82 7.49 5.46
N LEU A 618 31.07 8.00 4.26
CA LEU A 618 30.28 9.03 3.60
C LEU A 618 28.90 8.52 3.20
N ILE A 619 28.86 7.35 2.54
CA ILE A 619 27.61 6.70 2.13
C ILE A 619 26.85 6.12 3.31
N GLN A 620 27.56 5.67 4.35
CA GLN A 620 26.90 5.31 5.61
C GLN A 620 26.25 6.51 6.28
N GLY A 621 26.89 7.69 6.23
CA GLY A 621 26.32 8.96 6.72
C GLY A 621 25.08 9.36 5.93
N ILE A 622 25.16 9.33 4.60
CA ILE A 622 24.03 9.61 3.70
C ILE A 622 22.88 8.63 3.94
N SER A 623 23.16 7.33 3.97
CA SER A 623 22.12 6.31 4.19
C SER A 623 21.45 6.49 5.55
N SER A 624 22.21 6.82 6.60
CA SER A 624 21.64 7.15 7.91
C SER A 624 20.77 8.41 7.85
N ALA A 625 21.14 9.41 7.04
CA ALA A 625 20.39 10.67 6.91
C ALA A 625 19.05 10.43 6.21
N ILE A 626 19.08 9.60 5.16
CA ILE A 626 17.88 9.16 4.46
C ILE A 626 16.95 8.38 5.41
N GLU A 627 17.48 7.43 6.20
CA GLU A 627 16.68 6.67 7.18
C GLU A 627 16.09 7.57 8.29
N GLY A 628 16.78 8.66 8.63
CA GLY A 628 16.31 9.63 9.62
C GLY A 628 15.32 10.66 9.08
N PHE A 629 15.12 10.73 7.76
CA PHE A 629 14.21 11.67 7.12
C PHE A 629 12.78 11.12 7.13
N ASN A 630 11.85 11.85 7.75
CA ASN A 630 10.47 11.40 8.02
C ASN A 630 9.46 11.72 6.89
N GLU A 631 9.90 12.19 5.72
CA GLU A 631 9.01 12.47 4.57
C GLU A 631 9.22 11.42 3.45
N ASP A 632 8.16 11.16 2.67
CA ASP A 632 8.18 10.20 1.55
C ASP A 632 9.03 10.74 0.38
N ILE A 633 10.28 10.28 0.31
CA ILE A 633 11.22 10.62 -0.76
C ILE A 633 11.52 9.39 -1.64
N SER A 634 11.48 9.59 -2.96
CA SER A 634 11.92 8.56 -3.92
C SER A 634 13.44 8.58 -4.02
N ILE A 635 14.08 7.43 -3.81
CA ILE A 635 15.54 7.31 -3.79
C ILE A 635 16.02 6.44 -4.95
N ILE A 636 16.99 6.88 -5.73
CA ILE A 636 17.60 6.07 -6.78
C ILE A 636 19.10 5.94 -6.50
N LYS A 637 19.57 4.70 -6.36
CA LYS A 637 20.98 4.37 -6.16
C LYS A 637 21.51 3.74 -7.43
N LEU A 638 22.54 4.30 -8.05
CA LEU A 638 23.09 3.79 -9.32
C LEU A 638 24.55 3.36 -9.18
N PRO A 639 24.93 2.13 -9.58
CA PRO A 639 26.33 1.75 -9.74
C PRO A 639 27.00 2.63 -10.79
N LEU A 640 28.19 3.16 -10.50
CA LEU A 640 28.84 4.15 -11.36
C LEU A 640 29.04 3.65 -12.80
N GLU A 641 29.52 2.41 -12.94
CA GLU A 641 29.79 1.76 -14.24
C GLU A 641 28.51 1.54 -15.07
N GLU A 642 27.33 1.51 -14.45
CA GLU A 642 26.06 1.29 -15.14
C GLU A 642 25.35 2.59 -15.54
N ILE A 643 25.81 3.76 -15.05
CA ILE A 643 25.15 5.05 -15.27
C ILE A 643 25.13 5.40 -16.76
N GLU A 644 26.23 5.22 -17.49
CA GLU A 644 26.29 5.58 -18.91
C GLU A 644 25.25 4.83 -19.74
N HIS A 645 24.93 3.60 -19.35
CA HIS A 645 23.93 2.78 -20.04
C HIS A 645 22.48 3.22 -19.75
N ILE A 646 22.22 3.93 -18.65
CA ILE A 646 20.84 4.18 -18.21
C ILE A 646 20.35 5.61 -18.45
N ILE A 647 21.27 6.56 -18.61
CA ILE A 647 20.99 8.01 -18.67
C ILE A 647 19.88 8.33 -19.69
N GLY A 648 20.03 7.90 -20.95
CA GLY A 648 19.08 8.23 -22.01
C GLY A 648 17.66 7.79 -21.66
N LEU A 649 17.52 6.59 -21.11
CA LEU A 649 16.23 5.99 -20.78
C LEU A 649 15.60 6.65 -19.54
N MET A 650 16.40 7.00 -18.52
CA MET A 650 15.90 7.75 -17.36
C MET A 650 15.43 9.16 -17.71
N ILE A 651 16.02 9.78 -18.73
CA ILE A 651 15.62 11.10 -19.23
C ILE A 651 14.32 11.04 -20.02
N ASP A 652 14.08 9.97 -20.78
CA ASP A 652 12.80 9.76 -21.47
C ASP A 652 11.64 9.51 -20.49
N LEU A 653 11.91 8.94 -19.32
CA LEU A 653 10.87 8.67 -18.35
C LEU A 653 10.25 9.96 -17.78
N PRO A 654 8.91 10.05 -17.71
CA PRO A 654 8.24 11.15 -17.04
C PRO A 654 8.59 11.14 -15.55
N PHE A 655 8.61 12.31 -14.92
CA PHE A 655 9.03 12.47 -13.52
C PHE A 655 8.24 11.57 -12.54
N GLU A 656 6.94 11.41 -12.78
CA GLU A 656 6.06 10.53 -11.99
C GLU A 656 6.50 9.06 -12.05
N ALA A 657 6.90 8.57 -13.23
CA ALA A 657 7.42 7.21 -13.39
C ALA A 657 8.80 7.07 -12.75
N LEU A 658 9.64 8.10 -12.86
CA LEU A 658 10.98 8.11 -12.27
C LEU A 658 10.93 8.01 -10.74
N LYS A 659 9.96 8.66 -10.09
CA LYS A 659 9.71 8.50 -8.64
C LYS A 659 9.39 7.05 -8.23
N LYS A 660 8.94 6.23 -9.17
CA LYS A 660 8.51 4.84 -8.96
C LYS A 660 9.61 3.83 -9.31
N TRP A 661 10.86 4.29 -9.46
CA TRP A 661 12.01 3.48 -9.87
C TRP A 661 12.17 2.12 -9.16
N ASN A 662 11.91 2.07 -7.85
CA ASN A 662 12.07 0.85 -7.03
C ASN A 662 10.74 0.14 -6.70
N GLU A 663 9.60 0.61 -7.20
CA GLU A 663 8.31 -0.05 -6.93
C GLU A 663 8.13 -1.37 -7.70
N PRO A 664 8.53 -1.48 -8.99
CA PRO A 664 8.47 -2.75 -9.70
C PRO A 664 9.40 -3.79 -9.06
N ILE A 665 8.84 -4.94 -8.69
CA ILE A 665 9.59 -6.12 -8.25
C ILE A 665 9.67 -7.07 -9.43
N ILE A 666 10.87 -7.28 -9.97
CA ILE A 666 11.11 -8.19 -11.10
C ILE A 666 11.79 -9.45 -10.56
N GLN A 667 11.12 -10.60 -10.67
CA GLN A 667 11.64 -11.91 -10.28
C GLN A 667 11.94 -12.79 -11.48
N LEU A 668 12.95 -13.66 -11.33
CA LEU A 668 13.42 -14.57 -12.37
C LEU A 668 12.92 -15.99 -12.10
N GLN A 669 12.22 -16.58 -13.07
CA GLN A 669 11.66 -17.92 -13.02
C GLN A 669 12.31 -18.78 -14.11
N ILE A 670 13.21 -19.67 -13.71
CA ILE A 670 13.88 -20.60 -14.62
C ILE A 670 13.16 -21.95 -14.57
N ILE A 671 12.99 -22.57 -15.73
CA ILE A 671 12.41 -23.91 -15.89
C ILE A 671 13.44 -24.82 -16.53
N THR A 672 13.70 -25.98 -15.92
CA THR A 672 14.69 -26.94 -16.43
C THR A 672 14.33 -28.38 -16.06
N GLN A 673 14.99 -29.34 -16.73
CA GLN A 673 14.91 -30.76 -16.39
C GLN A 673 16.26 -31.47 -16.54
N ASN A 674 16.77 -31.65 -17.77
CA ASN A 674 17.91 -32.54 -18.08
C ASN A 674 18.98 -31.88 -18.96
N ARG A 675 19.27 -30.58 -18.73
CA ARG A 675 20.14 -29.77 -19.60
C ARG A 675 21.10 -28.90 -18.79
N PRO A 676 22.13 -29.51 -18.15
CA PRO A 676 23.02 -28.77 -17.27
C PRO A 676 23.87 -27.72 -18.02
N ASP A 677 24.32 -28.03 -19.24
CA ASP A 677 25.15 -27.10 -20.04
C ASP A 677 24.36 -25.86 -20.47
N SER A 678 23.13 -26.06 -20.96
CA SER A 678 22.22 -24.99 -21.38
C SER A 678 21.83 -24.12 -20.19
N LEU A 679 21.46 -24.74 -19.08
CA LEU A 679 21.18 -24.05 -17.83
C LEU A 679 22.40 -23.26 -17.37
N SER A 680 23.62 -23.81 -17.49
CA SER A 680 24.84 -23.12 -17.11
C SER A 680 25.09 -21.87 -17.95
N ARG A 681 24.85 -21.94 -19.27
CA ARG A 681 24.90 -20.78 -20.17
C ARG A 681 23.88 -19.71 -19.77
N LEU A 682 22.64 -20.10 -19.48
CA LEU A 682 21.61 -19.16 -19.02
C LEU A 682 22.04 -18.48 -17.71
N ILE A 683 22.45 -19.25 -16.70
CA ILE A 683 22.89 -18.72 -15.40
C ILE A 683 24.11 -17.81 -15.57
N HIS A 684 25.04 -18.14 -16.45
CA HIS A 684 26.18 -17.29 -16.78
C HIS A 684 25.72 -15.92 -17.32
N SER A 685 24.86 -15.91 -18.35
CA SER A 685 24.34 -14.67 -18.93
C SER A 685 23.53 -13.82 -17.94
N LEU A 686 22.78 -14.46 -17.03
CA LEU A 686 22.06 -13.75 -15.96
C LEU A 686 22.99 -13.13 -14.93
N ASN A 687 24.07 -13.82 -14.54
CA ASN A 687 25.02 -13.31 -13.56
C ASN A 687 25.85 -12.14 -14.09
N THR A 688 26.12 -12.09 -15.41
CA THR A 688 26.92 -11.03 -16.06
C THR A 688 26.10 -9.86 -16.58
N SER A 689 24.77 -9.85 -16.35
CA SER A 689 23.88 -8.76 -16.76
C SER A 689 23.87 -7.57 -15.80
N TYR A 690 23.43 -6.41 -16.28
CA TYR A 690 23.28 -5.17 -15.51
C TYR A 690 21.89 -5.05 -14.87
N TYR A 691 21.82 -4.53 -13.65
CA TYR A 691 20.59 -4.50 -12.82
C TYR A 691 20.24 -3.13 -12.24
N PHE A 692 21.02 -2.11 -12.58
CA PHE A 692 20.74 -0.68 -12.41
C PHE A 692 20.39 -0.29 -10.98
N GLY A 693 21.13 -0.88 -10.04
CA GLY A 693 21.03 -0.57 -8.62
C GLY A 693 19.99 -1.37 -7.85
N ASP A 694 19.11 -2.13 -8.50
CA ASP A 694 18.12 -2.96 -7.82
C ASP A 694 18.81 -4.00 -6.93
N GLU A 695 18.29 -4.13 -5.72
CA GLU A 695 18.82 -5.02 -4.70
C GLU A 695 17.86 -6.19 -4.49
N ASN A 696 18.42 -7.38 -4.26
CA ASN A 696 17.67 -8.58 -3.92
C ASN A 696 16.69 -9.05 -5.02
N ILE A 697 17.20 -9.25 -6.23
CA ILE A 697 16.45 -9.83 -7.35
C ILE A 697 16.21 -11.31 -7.08
N PRO A 698 14.96 -11.76 -6.88
CA PRO A 698 14.67 -13.15 -6.56
C PRO A 698 14.86 -14.04 -7.78
N LEU A 699 15.59 -15.14 -7.61
CA LEU A 699 15.76 -16.18 -8.62
C LEU A 699 15.17 -17.49 -8.11
N THR A 700 14.25 -18.07 -8.86
CA THR A 700 13.70 -19.40 -8.60
C THR A 700 13.98 -20.35 -9.76
N VAL A 701 14.60 -21.48 -9.47
CA VAL A 701 14.81 -22.56 -10.45
C VAL A 701 13.78 -23.66 -10.19
N ASN A 702 12.91 -23.88 -11.17
CA ASN A 702 11.83 -24.86 -11.15
C ASN A 702 12.26 -26.10 -11.95
N ILE A 703 12.56 -27.18 -11.24
CA ILE A 703 13.06 -28.44 -11.77
C ILE A 703 11.89 -29.42 -11.86
N ASP A 704 11.59 -29.91 -13.06
CA ASP A 704 10.58 -30.98 -13.24
C ASP A 704 11.12 -32.34 -12.73
N ARG A 705 10.23 -33.30 -12.48
CA ARG A 705 10.63 -34.64 -12.09
C ARG A 705 11.53 -35.27 -13.17
N GLY A 706 12.45 -36.13 -12.75
CA GLY A 706 13.30 -36.89 -13.67
C GLY A 706 14.48 -36.09 -14.21
N ALA A 707 14.86 -35.01 -13.52
CA ALA A 707 16.11 -34.31 -13.70
C ALA A 707 17.31 -35.23 -13.39
N ASP A 708 18.35 -35.16 -14.22
CA ASP A 708 19.56 -35.94 -14.06
C ASP A 708 20.39 -35.44 -12.86
N PRO A 709 21.27 -36.29 -12.29
CA PRO A 709 22.07 -35.90 -11.14
C PRO A 709 22.94 -34.66 -11.36
N VAL A 710 23.45 -34.44 -12.58
CA VAL A 710 24.32 -33.30 -12.91
C VAL A 710 23.52 -32.00 -12.87
N THR A 711 22.32 -31.99 -13.45
CA THR A 711 21.42 -30.83 -13.39
C THR A 711 21.03 -30.50 -11.95
N LEU A 712 20.69 -31.51 -11.14
CA LEU A 712 20.32 -31.33 -9.72
C LEU A 712 21.50 -30.77 -8.90
N GLU A 713 22.70 -31.34 -9.09
CA GLU A 713 23.91 -30.88 -8.42
C GLU A 713 24.23 -29.44 -8.80
N TYR A 714 24.23 -29.11 -10.10
CA TYR A 714 24.46 -27.75 -10.60
C TYR A 714 23.46 -26.76 -9.99
N CYS A 715 22.17 -27.09 -10.01
CA CYS A 715 21.11 -26.27 -9.42
C CYS A 715 21.35 -26.00 -7.93
N SER A 716 21.95 -26.94 -7.19
CA SER A 716 22.24 -26.76 -5.76
C SER A 716 23.48 -25.89 -5.51
N THR A 717 24.50 -25.97 -6.37
CA THR A 717 25.84 -25.41 -6.10
C THR A 717 26.08 -24.02 -6.69
N PHE A 718 25.42 -23.63 -7.80
CA PHE A 718 25.72 -22.34 -8.45
C PHE A 718 25.42 -21.13 -7.54
N SER A 719 26.21 -20.07 -7.65
CA SER A 719 26.01 -18.81 -6.92
C SER A 719 25.11 -17.84 -7.68
N TRP A 720 24.15 -17.23 -6.98
CA TRP A 720 23.36 -16.10 -7.46
C TRP A 720 23.76 -14.85 -6.68
N ASN A 721 24.39 -13.89 -7.37
CA ASN A 721 25.04 -12.75 -6.71
C ASN A 721 24.12 -11.54 -6.53
N HIS A 722 22.92 -11.58 -7.11
CA HIS A 722 22.03 -10.41 -7.21
C HIS A 722 20.81 -10.49 -6.27
N GLY A 723 20.65 -11.58 -5.51
CA GLY A 723 19.56 -11.71 -4.54
C GLY A 723 19.36 -13.12 -3.99
N LYS A 724 18.13 -13.43 -3.59
CA LYS A 724 17.79 -14.76 -3.04
C LYS A 724 17.59 -15.79 -4.14
N LYS A 725 18.36 -16.90 -4.07
CA LYS A 725 18.15 -18.13 -4.85
C LYS A 725 17.19 -19.08 -4.14
N THR A 726 16.22 -19.62 -4.89
CA THR A 726 15.30 -20.68 -4.45
C THR A 726 15.31 -21.80 -5.47
N VAL A 727 15.39 -23.05 -5.01
CA VAL A 727 15.29 -24.22 -5.89
C VAL A 727 14.02 -24.99 -5.53
N ARG A 728 13.19 -25.29 -6.53
CA ARG A 728 11.96 -26.08 -6.40
C ARG A 728 12.08 -27.31 -7.28
N HIS A 729 11.88 -28.48 -6.70
CA HIS A 729 11.91 -29.74 -7.44
C HIS A 729 10.55 -30.44 -7.33
N ARG A 730 9.96 -30.79 -8.48
CA ARG A 730 8.62 -31.40 -8.54
C ARG A 730 8.68 -32.89 -8.17
N VAL A 731 7.75 -33.31 -7.33
CA VAL A 731 7.67 -34.72 -6.88
C VAL A 731 7.04 -35.62 -7.95
N VAL A 732 6.07 -35.13 -8.71
CA VAL A 732 5.36 -35.86 -9.78
C VAL A 732 5.74 -35.26 -11.14
N GLN A 733 5.81 -36.03 -12.22
CA GLN A 733 6.10 -35.48 -13.54
C GLN A 733 4.97 -34.53 -13.98
N GLY A 734 5.28 -33.26 -14.21
CA GLY A 734 4.31 -32.28 -14.69
C GLY A 734 4.29 -32.12 -16.21
N GLY A 735 5.47 -32.11 -16.84
CA GLY A 735 5.63 -31.67 -18.22
C GLY A 735 5.56 -30.14 -18.36
N LEU A 736 5.68 -29.65 -19.60
CA LEU A 736 5.90 -28.22 -19.86
C LEU A 736 4.73 -27.32 -19.43
N LEU A 737 3.48 -27.77 -19.57
CA LEU A 737 2.32 -26.95 -19.20
C LEU A 737 2.31 -26.64 -17.69
N PRO A 738 2.33 -27.63 -16.77
CA PRO A 738 2.45 -27.35 -15.34
C PRO A 738 3.75 -26.66 -14.96
N ALA A 739 4.88 -26.98 -15.63
CA ALA A 739 6.17 -26.39 -15.33
C ALA A 739 6.18 -24.87 -15.56
N VAL A 740 5.55 -24.39 -16.64
CA VAL A 740 5.47 -22.95 -16.95
C VAL A 740 4.43 -22.26 -16.06
N VAL A 741 3.20 -22.78 -16.02
CA VAL A 741 2.10 -22.11 -15.31
C VAL A 741 2.37 -22.04 -13.81
N GLU A 742 2.87 -23.12 -13.20
CA GLU A 742 3.10 -23.15 -11.76
C GLU A 742 4.45 -22.51 -11.34
N SER A 743 5.24 -21.99 -12.29
CA SER A 743 6.51 -21.32 -11.97
C SER A 743 6.28 -20.00 -11.21
N TYR A 744 5.16 -19.32 -11.48
CA TYR A 744 4.92 -17.96 -11.04
C TYR A 744 3.52 -17.80 -10.43
N TYR A 745 3.47 -17.25 -9.20
CA TYR A 745 2.23 -16.86 -8.53
C TYR A 745 2.40 -15.44 -7.97
N PRO A 746 1.88 -14.41 -8.67
CA PRO A 746 2.08 -13.01 -8.29
C PRO A 746 1.46 -12.66 -6.95
N TYR A 747 2.20 -11.94 -6.10
CA TYR A 747 1.72 -11.51 -4.79
C TYR A 747 0.85 -10.25 -4.84
N ASN A 748 1.17 -9.27 -5.71
CA ASN A 748 0.43 -8.01 -5.88
C ASN A 748 0.51 -7.52 -7.34
N TYR A 749 0.19 -6.25 -7.61
CA TYR A 749 0.22 -5.64 -8.96
C TYR A 749 1.59 -5.09 -9.38
N HIS A 750 2.56 -5.05 -8.46
CA HIS A 750 3.92 -4.57 -8.69
C HIS A 750 4.93 -5.72 -8.81
N ASP A 751 4.47 -6.97 -8.66
CA ASP A 751 5.27 -8.19 -8.78
C ASP A 751 5.21 -8.68 -10.25
N TYR A 752 6.35 -8.78 -10.92
CA TYR A 752 6.50 -9.17 -12.33
C TYR A 752 7.46 -10.35 -12.44
N ALA A 753 7.17 -11.32 -13.30
CA ALA A 753 8.06 -12.47 -13.50
C ALA A 753 8.61 -12.53 -14.92
N VAL A 754 9.94 -12.68 -15.01
CA VAL A 754 10.64 -13.10 -16.21
C VAL A 754 10.67 -14.62 -16.24
N ILE A 755 10.02 -15.22 -17.23
CA ILE A 755 9.99 -16.69 -17.38
C ILE A 755 10.99 -17.10 -18.45
N LEU A 756 11.94 -17.96 -18.09
CA LEU A 756 13.07 -18.42 -18.91
C LEU A 756 13.15 -19.94 -18.89
N GLU A 757 13.26 -20.55 -20.08
CA GLU A 757 13.61 -21.98 -20.23
C GLU A 757 15.14 -22.13 -20.28
N ASP A 758 15.64 -23.32 -19.94
CA ASP A 758 17.08 -23.60 -19.87
C ASP A 758 17.86 -23.45 -21.18
N ASP A 759 17.20 -23.45 -22.34
CA ASP A 759 17.82 -23.21 -23.65
C ASP A 759 17.81 -21.75 -24.11
N VAL A 760 17.36 -20.83 -23.24
CA VAL A 760 17.42 -19.39 -23.46
C VAL A 760 18.77 -18.82 -22.99
N GLU A 761 19.25 -17.81 -23.69
CA GLU A 761 20.36 -16.95 -23.24
C GLU A 761 19.90 -15.50 -23.32
N VAL A 762 20.31 -14.66 -22.37
CA VAL A 762 19.89 -13.25 -22.30
C VAL A 762 21.03 -12.28 -22.60
N SER A 763 20.68 -11.12 -23.14
CA SER A 763 21.58 -9.98 -23.32
C SER A 763 21.95 -9.39 -21.96
N PRO A 764 23.16 -8.80 -21.78
CA PRO A 764 23.50 -8.02 -20.59
C PRO A 764 22.52 -6.88 -20.25
N PHE A 765 21.74 -6.40 -21.23
CA PHE A 765 20.79 -5.31 -21.11
C PHE A 765 19.32 -5.76 -21.04
N TYR A 766 19.04 -7.06 -20.88
CA TYR A 766 17.66 -7.56 -20.86
C TYR A 766 16.82 -6.91 -19.76
N TYR A 767 17.41 -6.73 -18.57
CA TYR A 767 16.74 -6.14 -17.41
C TYR A 767 16.43 -4.65 -17.64
N LEU A 768 17.29 -3.96 -18.40
CA LEU A 768 17.09 -2.56 -18.78
C LEU A 768 15.81 -2.39 -19.59
N TRP A 769 15.66 -3.20 -20.64
CA TRP A 769 14.49 -3.20 -21.51
C TRP A 769 13.19 -3.46 -20.74
N ILE A 770 13.24 -4.43 -19.82
CA ILE A 770 12.10 -4.76 -18.95
C ILE A 770 11.74 -3.56 -18.07
N LYS A 771 12.71 -3.07 -17.30
CA LYS A 771 12.48 -2.04 -16.30
C LYS A 771 12.00 -0.74 -16.94
N TYR A 772 12.63 -0.34 -18.04
CA TYR A 772 12.24 0.83 -18.80
C TYR A 772 10.81 0.73 -19.34
N SER A 773 10.45 -0.39 -19.97
CA SER A 773 9.11 -0.62 -20.51
C SER A 773 8.04 -0.65 -19.42
N ILE A 774 8.32 -1.28 -18.28
CA ILE A 774 7.40 -1.32 -17.13
C ILE A 774 7.19 0.10 -16.59
N LEU A 775 8.26 0.84 -16.32
CA LEU A 775 8.14 2.20 -15.76
C LEU A 775 7.38 3.13 -16.71
N LYS A 776 7.69 3.11 -18.02
CA LYS A 776 7.01 3.91 -19.04
C LYS A 776 5.51 3.61 -19.09
N TYR A 777 5.14 2.35 -19.29
CA TYR A 777 3.75 1.99 -19.58
C TYR A 777 2.88 1.74 -18.35
N ARG A 778 3.45 1.44 -17.18
CA ARG A 778 2.68 1.09 -15.97
C ARG A 778 2.73 2.13 -14.85
N TYR A 779 3.77 2.96 -14.83
CA TYR A 779 3.98 3.97 -13.79
C TYR A 779 4.03 5.39 -14.35
N GLY A 780 3.95 5.54 -15.68
CA GLY A 780 3.78 6.83 -16.36
C GLY A 780 2.34 7.10 -16.81
N PRO A 781 2.15 8.18 -17.60
CA PRO A 781 0.84 8.58 -18.13
C PRO A 781 0.13 7.51 -18.97
N ASP A 782 0.90 6.62 -19.61
CA ASP A 782 0.37 5.52 -20.45
C ASP A 782 -0.34 4.41 -19.65
N LYS A 783 -0.28 4.41 -18.31
CA LYS A 783 -0.90 3.40 -17.44
C LYS A 783 -2.38 3.12 -17.76
N ASN A 784 -3.12 4.17 -18.11
CA ASN A 784 -4.55 4.04 -18.40
C ASN A 784 -4.81 3.40 -19.78
N HIS A 785 -3.85 3.49 -20.70
CA HIS A 785 -3.94 2.96 -22.05
C HIS A 785 -3.37 1.53 -22.17
N SER A 786 -2.44 1.17 -21.29
CA SER A 786 -1.72 -0.11 -21.34
C SER A 786 -2.40 -1.27 -20.59
N GLN A 787 -3.69 -1.15 -20.23
CA GLN A 787 -4.40 -2.19 -19.46
C GLN A 787 -4.45 -3.56 -20.16
N ARG A 788 -4.39 -3.57 -21.50
CA ARG A 788 -4.38 -4.79 -22.32
C ARG A 788 -2.98 -5.33 -22.61
N LEU A 789 -1.94 -4.69 -22.07
CA LEU A 789 -0.58 -5.20 -22.15
C LEU A 789 -0.42 -6.38 -21.18
N PHE A 790 -0.19 -7.59 -21.69
CA PHE A 790 -0.03 -8.78 -20.84
C PHE A 790 1.42 -9.12 -20.52
N GLY A 791 2.37 -8.46 -21.20
CA GLY A 791 3.77 -8.76 -21.02
C GLY A 791 4.71 -8.04 -21.98
N ILE A 792 5.99 -8.31 -21.82
CA ILE A 792 7.09 -7.76 -22.63
C ILE A 792 7.95 -8.92 -23.11
N SER A 793 8.14 -9.04 -24.43
CA SER A 793 9.04 -10.01 -25.02
C SER A 793 10.49 -9.55 -24.91
N LEU A 794 11.39 -10.48 -24.62
CA LEU A 794 12.84 -10.29 -24.75
C LEU A 794 13.33 -10.72 -26.15
N TYR A 795 12.57 -11.59 -26.81
CA TYR A 795 12.87 -12.14 -28.11
C TYR A 795 12.22 -11.33 -29.24
N GLY A 796 12.99 -11.00 -30.29
CA GLY A 796 12.47 -10.43 -31.53
C GLY A 796 11.85 -11.50 -32.42
N GLN A 797 10.55 -11.40 -32.68
CA GLN A 797 9.80 -12.42 -33.41
C GLN A 797 10.32 -12.62 -34.85
N ARG A 798 10.96 -13.76 -35.16
CA ARG A 798 11.38 -14.11 -36.53
C ARG A 798 10.41 -14.99 -37.30
N GLN A 799 9.46 -15.62 -36.63
CA GLN A 799 8.57 -16.64 -37.22
C GLN A 799 7.12 -16.46 -36.75
N MET A 800 6.15 -16.36 -37.65
CA MET A 800 4.74 -16.51 -37.29
C MET A 800 4.40 -17.98 -37.09
N GLU A 801 3.93 -18.36 -35.90
CA GLU A 801 3.75 -19.76 -35.52
C GLU A 801 2.31 -20.29 -35.64
N LEU A 802 1.32 -19.40 -35.79
CA LEU A 802 -0.10 -19.75 -35.65
C LEU A 802 -0.83 -20.11 -36.94
N ASN A 803 -0.20 -19.91 -38.10
CA ASN A 803 -0.80 -20.20 -39.40
C ASN A 803 -1.07 -21.71 -39.57
N ILE A 804 -2.25 -22.07 -40.10
CA ILE A 804 -2.72 -23.45 -40.20
C ILE A 804 -1.79 -24.37 -41.02
N ILE A 805 -1.07 -23.80 -41.99
CA ILE A 805 -0.18 -24.53 -42.90
C ILE A 805 1.19 -24.78 -42.25
N GLY A 806 1.63 -23.95 -41.30
CA GLY A 806 3.04 -23.98 -40.90
C GLY A 806 3.52 -22.73 -40.20
N ARG A 807 4.74 -22.79 -39.68
CA ARG A 807 5.48 -21.57 -39.33
C ARG A 807 5.87 -20.83 -40.60
N ARG A 808 5.85 -19.50 -40.57
CA ARG A 808 6.27 -18.65 -41.70
C ARG A 808 7.28 -17.60 -41.24
N PRO A 809 8.32 -17.28 -42.03
CA PRO A 809 9.21 -16.18 -41.71
C PRO A 809 8.44 -14.87 -41.52
N TYR A 810 8.88 -14.08 -40.55
CA TYR A 810 8.30 -12.79 -40.20
C TYR A 810 9.40 -11.76 -40.05
N ASN A 811 9.16 -10.57 -40.61
CA ASN A 811 10.00 -9.41 -40.41
C ASN A 811 9.09 -8.20 -40.14
N PRO A 812 9.13 -7.60 -38.94
CA PRO A 812 8.32 -6.43 -38.63
C PRO A 812 8.70 -5.22 -39.50
N GLU A 813 9.98 -5.02 -39.82
CA GLU A 813 10.43 -3.91 -40.67
C GLU A 813 9.77 -3.95 -42.05
N SER A 814 9.62 -5.13 -42.65
CA SER A 814 8.94 -5.27 -43.95
C SER A 814 7.43 -5.07 -43.87
N ARG A 815 6.83 -5.23 -42.68
CA ARG A 815 5.41 -4.95 -42.43
C ARG A 815 5.14 -3.47 -42.20
N PHE A 816 6.08 -2.76 -41.60
CA PHE A 816 5.93 -1.33 -41.30
C PHE A 816 6.39 -0.46 -42.48
N ASN A 817 7.20 -1.01 -43.39
CA ASN A 817 7.62 -0.31 -44.60
C ASN A 817 6.40 0.15 -45.43
N GLY A 818 6.37 1.44 -45.80
CA GLY A 818 5.26 2.05 -46.53
C GLY A 818 4.04 2.41 -45.68
N THR A 819 4.12 2.29 -44.35
CA THR A 819 3.07 2.74 -43.40
C THR A 819 3.47 4.04 -42.71
N SER A 820 2.58 4.61 -41.89
CA SER A 820 2.87 5.80 -41.08
C SER A 820 3.77 5.52 -39.87
N PHE A 821 4.04 4.25 -39.56
CA PHE A 821 4.86 3.88 -38.41
C PHE A 821 6.36 3.89 -38.75
N PRO A 822 7.23 4.28 -37.81
CA PRO A 822 8.67 4.11 -37.96
C PRO A 822 9.02 2.63 -38.21
N ILE A 823 9.90 2.36 -39.18
CA ILE A 823 10.28 1.00 -39.59
C ILE A 823 10.81 0.15 -38.42
N ARG A 824 11.53 0.80 -37.48
CA ARG A 824 12.10 0.17 -36.27
C ARG A 824 11.34 0.51 -34.99
N SER A 825 10.06 0.84 -35.10
CA SER A 825 9.24 1.01 -33.90
C SER A 825 9.07 -0.35 -33.21
N PRO A 826 9.29 -0.45 -31.88
CA PRO A 826 8.75 -1.54 -31.09
C PRO A 826 7.25 -1.66 -31.34
N TYR A 827 6.68 -2.85 -31.20
CA TYR A 827 5.30 -3.09 -31.62
C TYR A 827 4.56 -3.99 -30.65
N LEU A 828 3.24 -3.92 -30.72
CA LEU A 828 2.33 -4.72 -29.91
C LEU A 828 1.84 -5.91 -30.74
N SER A 829 1.87 -7.10 -30.16
CA SER A 829 1.42 -8.32 -30.83
C SER A 829 0.57 -9.19 -29.92
N GLN A 830 -0.46 -9.83 -30.47
CA GLN A 830 -1.24 -10.84 -29.73
C GLN A 830 -0.46 -12.15 -29.49
N ILE A 831 0.72 -12.35 -30.09
CA ILE A 831 1.45 -13.61 -29.96
C ILE A 831 2.19 -13.64 -28.61
N PRO A 832 1.96 -14.63 -27.74
CA PRO A 832 2.74 -14.78 -26.51
C PRO A 832 4.14 -15.31 -26.79
N CYS A 833 5.16 -14.64 -26.26
CA CYS A 833 6.55 -15.09 -26.37
C CYS A 833 6.88 -16.20 -25.33
N SER A 834 7.47 -17.29 -25.79
CA SER A 834 7.94 -18.39 -24.93
C SER A 834 9.47 -18.52 -24.84
N TRP A 835 10.22 -17.62 -25.48
CA TRP A 835 11.69 -17.65 -25.52
C TRP A 835 12.31 -16.54 -24.68
N GLY A 836 11.74 -16.31 -23.51
CA GLY A 836 12.08 -15.22 -22.62
C GLY A 836 11.13 -14.05 -22.74
N ALA A 837 10.29 -13.89 -21.72
CA ALA A 837 9.32 -12.82 -21.65
C ALA A 837 8.96 -12.51 -20.19
N VAL A 838 8.50 -11.29 -19.98
CA VAL A 838 7.90 -10.85 -18.73
C VAL A 838 6.40 -10.96 -18.82
N TYR A 839 5.78 -11.57 -17.83
CA TYR A 839 4.33 -11.69 -17.73
C TYR A 839 3.78 -10.82 -16.60
N PHE A 840 2.70 -10.09 -16.91
CA PHE A 840 2.12 -9.11 -15.99
C PHE A 840 1.17 -9.79 -14.98
N PRO A 841 1.20 -9.36 -13.71
CA PRO A 841 0.61 -10.10 -12.61
C PRO A 841 -0.90 -10.30 -12.73
N GLU A 842 -1.65 -9.26 -13.12
CA GLU A 842 -3.11 -9.36 -13.26
C GLU A 842 -3.55 -10.32 -14.37
N VAL A 843 -2.93 -10.26 -15.54
CA VAL A 843 -3.26 -11.14 -16.67
C VAL A 843 -2.81 -12.58 -16.39
N TRP A 844 -1.69 -12.77 -15.71
CA TRP A 844 -1.23 -14.11 -15.34
C TRP A 844 -2.16 -14.77 -14.30
N ARG A 845 -2.72 -14.00 -13.34
CA ARG A 845 -3.76 -14.51 -12.43
C ARG A 845 -5.03 -14.89 -13.15
N GLU A 846 -5.50 -14.03 -14.06
CA GLU A 846 -6.66 -14.35 -14.89
C GLU A 846 -6.42 -15.63 -15.70
N PHE A 847 -5.21 -15.80 -16.26
CA PHE A 847 -4.85 -17.01 -16.98
C PHE A 847 -4.85 -18.26 -16.09
N HIS A 848 -4.39 -18.19 -14.85
CA HIS A 848 -4.46 -19.32 -13.92
C HIS A 848 -5.90 -19.77 -13.70
N GLU A 849 -6.81 -18.83 -13.43
CA GLU A 849 -8.23 -19.14 -13.23
C GLU A 849 -8.87 -19.67 -14.52
N TYR A 850 -8.61 -19.02 -15.66
CA TYR A 850 -9.09 -19.43 -16.98
C TYR A 850 -8.64 -20.86 -17.33
N LEU A 851 -7.35 -21.15 -17.14
CA LEU A 851 -6.78 -22.46 -17.49
C LEU A 851 -7.38 -23.59 -16.67
N VAL A 852 -7.62 -23.39 -15.37
CA VAL A 852 -8.22 -24.42 -14.50
C VAL A 852 -9.61 -24.80 -15.03
N ASP A 853 -10.46 -23.80 -15.27
CA ASP A 853 -11.83 -24.04 -15.77
C ASP A 853 -11.82 -24.64 -17.19
N ARG A 854 -10.90 -24.19 -18.06
CA ARG A 854 -10.76 -24.72 -19.42
C ARG A 854 -10.26 -26.16 -19.49
N LEU A 855 -9.32 -26.54 -18.62
CA LEU A 855 -8.84 -27.92 -18.54
C LEU A 855 -9.94 -28.86 -18.05
N ASP A 856 -10.74 -28.42 -17.06
CA ASP A 856 -11.90 -29.17 -16.59
C ASP A 856 -12.95 -29.34 -17.70
N ASP A 857 -13.24 -28.27 -18.45
CA ASP A 857 -14.16 -28.33 -19.58
C ASP A 857 -13.67 -29.25 -20.69
N GLU A 858 -12.42 -29.13 -21.15
CA GLU A 858 -11.88 -29.95 -22.24
C GLU A 858 -11.72 -31.43 -21.87
N THR A 859 -11.57 -31.77 -20.59
CA THR A 859 -11.35 -33.17 -20.16
C THR A 859 -12.60 -33.87 -19.66
N LYS A 860 -13.62 -33.13 -19.20
CA LYS A 860 -14.80 -33.72 -18.53
C LYS A 860 -16.10 -33.34 -19.22
N TYR A 861 -16.35 -32.05 -19.42
CA TYR A 861 -17.72 -31.56 -19.66
C TYR A 861 -18.02 -31.18 -21.11
N HIS A 862 -17.00 -30.76 -21.88
CA HIS A 862 -17.11 -30.37 -23.28
C HIS A 862 -18.23 -29.36 -23.58
N LEU A 863 -18.37 -28.34 -22.73
CA LEU A 863 -19.46 -27.37 -22.75
C LEU A 863 -19.24 -26.24 -23.75
N GLN A 864 -17.99 -25.78 -23.94
CA GLN A 864 -17.68 -24.65 -24.82
C GLN A 864 -16.61 -25.02 -25.86
N PRO A 865 -16.92 -24.96 -27.18
CA PRO A 865 -15.95 -25.21 -28.23
C PRO A 865 -15.09 -23.97 -28.50
N ILE A 866 -14.30 -23.55 -27.51
CA ILE A 866 -13.42 -22.38 -27.65
C ILE A 866 -12.26 -22.73 -28.59
N LEU A 867 -12.31 -22.19 -29.80
CA LEU A 867 -11.31 -22.37 -30.85
C LEU A 867 -11.03 -21.03 -31.52
N VAL A 868 -9.76 -20.61 -31.48
CA VAL A 868 -9.36 -19.38 -32.18
C VAL A 868 -9.45 -19.61 -33.70
N PRO A 869 -10.31 -18.85 -34.42
CA PRO A 869 -10.54 -19.05 -35.85
C PRO A 869 -9.23 -18.96 -36.64
N GLY A 870 -8.98 -19.89 -37.57
CA GLY A 870 -7.79 -19.87 -38.43
C GLY A 870 -6.45 -20.12 -37.73
N SER A 871 -6.44 -20.40 -36.42
CA SER A 871 -5.23 -20.71 -35.65
C SER A 871 -4.98 -22.22 -35.59
N ARG A 872 -3.72 -22.63 -35.76
CA ARG A 872 -3.31 -24.03 -35.51
C ARG A 872 -3.15 -24.38 -34.03
N SER A 873 -3.23 -23.41 -33.12
CA SER A 873 -2.97 -23.62 -31.68
C SER A 873 -3.87 -24.68 -31.05
N HIS A 874 -5.07 -24.91 -31.60
CA HIS A 874 -5.97 -26.00 -31.18
C HIS A 874 -5.33 -27.39 -31.22
N LYS A 875 -4.29 -27.60 -32.04
CA LYS A 875 -3.54 -28.86 -32.12
C LYS A 875 -2.54 -29.05 -30.97
N TRP A 876 -2.29 -28.02 -30.16
CA TRP A 876 -1.26 -28.01 -29.11
C TRP A 876 -1.82 -28.38 -27.73
N LYS A 877 -2.54 -29.50 -27.63
CA LYS A 877 -3.27 -29.91 -26.40
C LYS A 877 -2.40 -29.98 -25.13
N LYS A 878 -1.08 -30.21 -25.27
CA LYS A 878 -0.12 -30.29 -24.15
C LYS A 878 0.63 -28.97 -23.86
N SER A 879 0.35 -27.90 -24.62
CA SER A 879 1.03 -26.60 -24.47
C SER A 879 0.13 -25.62 -23.73
N TRP A 880 0.69 -24.96 -22.72
CA TRP A 880 0.02 -23.87 -22.02
C TRP A 880 -0.34 -22.71 -22.99
N LYS A 881 0.47 -22.51 -24.05
CA LYS A 881 0.24 -21.46 -25.05
C LYS A 881 -1.10 -21.62 -25.77
N LYS A 882 -1.61 -22.85 -25.94
CA LYS A 882 -2.93 -23.06 -26.55
C LYS A 882 -3.99 -22.23 -25.82
N TYR A 883 -4.11 -22.45 -24.52
CA TYR A 883 -5.11 -21.82 -23.67
C TYR A 883 -4.83 -20.33 -23.48
N PHE A 884 -3.55 -19.95 -23.37
CA PHE A 884 -3.22 -18.54 -23.25
C PHE A 884 -3.54 -17.74 -24.52
N ILE A 885 -3.34 -18.33 -25.71
CA ILE A 885 -3.75 -17.73 -26.99
C ILE A 885 -5.26 -17.59 -27.08
N GLU A 886 -6.04 -18.54 -26.56
CA GLU A 886 -7.51 -18.40 -26.47
C GLU A 886 -7.88 -17.16 -25.65
N LEU A 887 -7.34 -17.05 -24.42
CA LEU A 887 -7.57 -15.90 -23.55
C LEU A 887 -7.14 -14.57 -24.20
N VAL A 888 -5.96 -14.55 -24.80
CA VAL A 888 -5.42 -13.37 -25.48
C VAL A 888 -6.30 -12.93 -26.66
N TYR A 889 -6.84 -13.88 -27.42
CA TYR A 889 -7.75 -13.58 -28.52
C TYR A 889 -9.08 -13.01 -28.01
N LEU A 890 -9.69 -13.66 -27.00
CA LEU A 890 -10.96 -13.25 -26.41
C LEU A 890 -10.90 -11.87 -25.77
N ARG A 891 -9.76 -11.54 -25.13
CA ARG A 891 -9.53 -10.25 -24.48
C ARG A 891 -8.85 -9.23 -25.40
N GLY A 892 -8.48 -9.55 -26.64
CA GLY A 892 -7.69 -8.63 -27.46
C GLY A 892 -6.40 -8.16 -26.78
N TYR A 893 -5.78 -9.03 -25.96
CA TYR A 893 -4.55 -8.72 -25.23
C TYR A 893 -3.35 -8.64 -26.17
N VAL A 894 -2.35 -7.84 -25.81
CA VAL A 894 -1.13 -7.66 -26.59
C VAL A 894 0.13 -7.68 -25.72
N MET A 895 1.25 -8.08 -26.31
CA MET A 895 2.58 -8.08 -25.71
C MET A 895 3.48 -7.13 -26.49
N LEU A 896 4.35 -6.42 -25.78
CA LEU A 896 5.35 -5.55 -26.38
C LEU A 896 6.50 -6.38 -26.93
N TYR A 897 6.88 -6.14 -28.19
CA TYR A 897 7.99 -6.79 -28.86
C TYR A 897 9.09 -5.78 -29.24
N PRO A 898 10.38 -6.15 -29.06
CA PRO A 898 11.50 -5.34 -29.55
C PRO A 898 11.59 -5.42 -31.08
N ASN A 899 12.10 -4.34 -31.69
CA ASN A 899 12.32 -4.24 -33.13
C ASN A 899 13.59 -3.44 -33.44
N PHE A 900 14.74 -4.03 -33.12
CA PHE A 900 16.05 -3.42 -33.36
C PHE A 900 16.71 -3.98 -34.61
N LYS A 901 17.75 -3.27 -35.08
CA LYS A 901 18.47 -3.61 -36.31
C LYS A 901 18.91 -5.07 -36.30
N ASN A 902 18.72 -5.75 -37.45
CA ASN A 902 19.10 -7.16 -37.66
C ASN A 902 18.45 -8.14 -36.66
N PHE A 903 17.26 -7.85 -36.13
CA PHE A 903 16.60 -8.63 -35.07
C PHE A 903 17.38 -8.71 -33.76
N THR A 904 18.28 -7.76 -33.50
CA THR A 904 18.97 -7.69 -32.20
C THR A 904 17.96 -7.66 -31.06
N SER A 905 18.16 -8.54 -30.07
CA SER A 905 17.15 -8.88 -29.07
C SER A 905 17.76 -9.03 -27.68
N PHE A 906 16.90 -9.12 -26.66
CA PHE A 906 17.30 -9.25 -25.26
C PHE A 906 17.34 -10.70 -24.78
N SER A 907 16.80 -11.62 -25.58
CA SER A 907 17.01 -13.05 -25.43
C SER A 907 17.14 -13.73 -26.78
N THR A 908 17.80 -14.88 -26.78
CA THR A 908 17.89 -15.79 -27.92
C THR A 908 17.60 -17.21 -27.45
N ASN A 909 17.08 -18.03 -28.35
CA ASN A 909 16.81 -19.45 -28.08
C ASN A 909 17.76 -20.29 -28.92
N HIS A 910 18.51 -21.17 -28.25
CA HIS A 910 19.48 -22.06 -28.91
C HIS A 910 18.83 -23.26 -29.62
N ALA A 911 17.51 -23.37 -29.52
CA ALA A 911 16.69 -24.34 -30.24
C ALA A 911 17.16 -25.79 -30.04
N GLU A 912 17.55 -26.12 -28.82
CA GLU A 912 18.14 -27.40 -28.46
C GLU A 912 17.11 -28.53 -28.40
N ILE A 913 17.58 -29.78 -28.57
CA ILE A 913 16.70 -30.96 -28.70
C ILE A 913 15.86 -31.15 -27.44
N GLY A 914 14.54 -31.25 -27.60
CA GLY A 914 13.58 -31.41 -26.49
C GLY A 914 12.18 -31.76 -26.96
N THR A 915 11.16 -31.42 -26.17
CA THR A 915 9.74 -31.76 -26.45
C THR A 915 9.22 -31.14 -27.75
N HIS A 916 9.79 -30.00 -28.18
CA HIS A 916 9.30 -29.23 -29.32
C HIS A 916 10.27 -29.19 -30.52
N ILE A 917 11.51 -29.65 -30.34
CA ILE A 917 12.56 -29.57 -31.35
C ILE A 917 13.22 -30.94 -31.50
N HIS A 918 13.18 -31.45 -32.74
CA HIS A 918 13.74 -32.74 -33.11
C HIS A 918 14.65 -32.57 -34.32
N PHE A 919 15.87 -33.11 -34.26
CA PHE A 919 16.79 -33.11 -35.38
C PHE A 919 16.26 -34.04 -36.49
N ARG A 920 16.26 -33.56 -37.74
CA ARG A 920 15.93 -34.36 -38.92
C ARG A 920 17.02 -34.17 -39.96
N LYS A 921 17.62 -35.27 -40.44
CA LYS A 921 18.79 -35.29 -41.35
C LYS A 921 18.71 -34.38 -42.60
N ASN A 922 17.50 -33.97 -43.02
CA ASN A 922 17.25 -33.17 -44.23
C ASN A 922 16.53 -31.83 -43.95
N LYS A 923 16.67 -31.25 -42.76
CA LYS A 923 16.12 -29.92 -42.44
C LYS A 923 17.20 -28.98 -41.93
N PRO A 924 17.09 -27.67 -42.19
CA PRO A 924 18.03 -26.67 -41.65
C PRO A 924 18.04 -26.71 -40.12
N ASP A 925 19.21 -26.40 -39.56
CA ASP A 925 19.43 -26.34 -38.11
C ASP A 925 18.42 -25.36 -37.47
N PRO A 926 17.58 -25.82 -36.51
CA PRO A 926 16.65 -24.96 -35.78
C PRO A 926 17.26 -23.67 -35.24
N SER A 927 18.53 -23.68 -34.83
CA SER A 927 19.25 -22.49 -34.33
C SER A 927 19.31 -21.37 -35.37
N THR A 928 19.46 -21.70 -36.66
CA THR A 928 19.51 -20.71 -37.76
C THR A 928 18.14 -20.09 -38.08
N ILE A 929 17.07 -20.81 -37.74
CA ILE A 929 15.68 -20.40 -37.99
C ILE A 929 15.16 -19.50 -36.86
N PHE A 930 15.49 -19.85 -35.62
CA PHE A 930 14.94 -19.22 -34.42
C PHE A 930 15.93 -18.28 -33.72
N GLY A 931 17.23 -18.51 -33.84
CA GLY A 931 18.26 -17.67 -33.23
C GLY A 931 18.17 -16.22 -33.69
N VAL A 932 18.32 -15.32 -32.74
CA VAL A 932 18.46 -13.87 -32.94
C VAL A 932 19.76 -13.40 -32.29
N PRO A 933 20.42 -12.35 -32.81
CA PRO A 933 21.60 -11.79 -32.16
C PRO A 933 21.20 -11.14 -30.81
N LEU A 934 22.01 -11.35 -29.78
CA LEU A 934 21.85 -10.68 -28.49
C LEU A 934 22.40 -9.26 -28.56
N MET A 935 21.72 -8.33 -27.89
CA MET A 935 22.20 -6.96 -27.72
C MET A 935 23.41 -6.93 -26.77
N MET A 936 24.62 -6.87 -27.33
CA MET A 936 25.87 -6.86 -26.55
C MET A 936 26.36 -5.44 -26.22
N GLU A 937 25.90 -4.46 -26.97
CA GLU A 937 26.14 -3.03 -26.74
C GLU A 937 24.78 -2.33 -26.58
N ASN A 938 24.72 -1.33 -25.71
CA ASN A 938 23.46 -0.64 -25.45
C ASN A 938 23.16 0.41 -26.53
N THR A 939 22.43 0.00 -27.55
CA THR A 939 21.93 0.87 -28.62
C THR A 939 20.44 1.21 -28.47
N ILE A 940 19.82 0.84 -27.33
CA ILE A 940 18.36 0.94 -27.12
C ILE A 940 17.88 2.37 -27.37
N TYR A 941 18.48 3.35 -26.69
CA TYR A 941 18.06 4.74 -26.76
C TYR A 941 18.23 5.33 -28.17
N GLU A 942 19.30 4.98 -28.87
CA GLU A 942 19.65 5.56 -30.19
C GLU A 942 18.85 4.94 -31.35
N GLU A 943 18.44 3.68 -31.22
CA GLU A 943 17.68 2.97 -32.25
C GLU A 943 16.15 3.14 -32.10
N LEU A 944 15.68 3.60 -30.93
CA LEU A 944 14.26 3.91 -30.73
C LEU A 944 13.85 5.13 -31.57
N PRO A 945 12.61 5.15 -32.10
CA PRO A 945 12.11 6.31 -32.84
C PRO A 945 12.20 7.60 -32.02
N ASP A 946 12.82 8.63 -32.59
CA ASP A 946 13.06 9.93 -31.94
C ASP A 946 13.87 9.84 -30.62
N ASN A 947 14.59 8.74 -30.39
CA ASN A 947 15.23 8.39 -29.11
C ASN A 947 14.27 8.26 -27.92
N HIS A 948 13.01 7.91 -28.18
CA HIS A 948 11.99 7.78 -27.17
C HIS A 948 11.24 6.45 -27.33
N LEU A 949 10.92 5.80 -26.21
CA LEU A 949 9.98 4.70 -26.27
C LEU A 949 8.59 5.29 -26.55
N THR A 950 8.12 5.00 -27.76
CA THR A 950 6.88 5.53 -28.33
C THR A 950 5.71 5.34 -27.37
N ASN A 951 4.84 6.36 -27.24
CA ASN A 951 3.67 6.27 -26.35
C ASN A 951 2.77 5.10 -26.76
N PHE A 952 2.09 4.50 -25.79
CA PHE A 952 1.42 3.21 -25.99
C PHE A 952 0.41 3.22 -27.16
N ASN A 953 -0.38 4.28 -27.29
CA ASN A 953 -1.41 4.42 -28.34
C ASN A 953 -0.85 4.66 -29.75
N GLN A 954 0.45 4.93 -29.88
CA GLN A 954 1.12 5.22 -31.14
C GLN A 954 1.94 4.02 -31.64
N LEU A 955 2.01 2.93 -30.87
CA LEU A 955 2.72 1.72 -31.27
C LEU A 955 1.95 0.99 -32.38
N PRO A 956 2.66 0.39 -33.36
CA PRO A 956 2.04 -0.52 -34.32
C PRO A 956 1.42 -1.72 -33.59
N VAL A 957 0.22 -2.14 -33.99
CA VAL A 957 -0.47 -3.30 -33.42
C VAL A 957 -0.59 -4.39 -34.47
N THR A 958 -0.26 -5.63 -34.09
CA THR A 958 -0.31 -6.80 -34.96
C THR A 958 -1.19 -7.91 -34.37
N ASP A 959 -1.94 -8.58 -35.23
CA ASP A 959 -2.74 -9.74 -34.84
C ASP A 959 -1.91 -11.03 -34.71
N LEU A 960 -2.57 -12.15 -34.37
CA LEU A 960 -1.96 -13.48 -34.24
C LEU A 960 -1.22 -13.99 -35.50
N TRP A 961 -1.42 -13.36 -36.65
CA TRP A 961 -0.76 -13.74 -37.92
C TRP A 961 0.28 -12.72 -38.38
N GLY A 962 0.54 -11.69 -37.57
CA GLY A 962 1.52 -10.64 -37.84
C GLY A 962 1.04 -9.59 -38.85
N ASN A 963 -0.27 -9.49 -39.09
CA ASN A 963 -0.83 -8.43 -39.92
C ASN A 963 -1.10 -7.20 -39.05
N LEU A 964 -0.84 -6.01 -39.60
CA LEU A 964 -1.17 -4.74 -38.95
C LEU A 964 -2.69 -4.61 -38.78
N THR A 965 -3.11 -4.11 -37.62
CA THR A 965 -4.52 -3.93 -37.25
C THR A 965 -4.64 -2.84 -36.17
N SER A 966 -5.83 -2.58 -35.67
CA SER A 966 -6.06 -1.68 -34.54
C SER A 966 -6.46 -2.44 -33.27
N PHE A 967 -6.30 -1.81 -32.10
CA PHE A 967 -6.86 -2.33 -30.84
C PHE A 967 -8.36 -2.57 -30.92
N HIS A 968 -9.08 -1.68 -31.60
CA HIS A 968 -10.52 -1.80 -31.79
C HIS A 968 -10.88 -3.10 -32.52
N ASP A 969 -10.18 -3.41 -33.62
CA ASP A 969 -10.42 -4.64 -34.38
C ASP A 969 -10.12 -5.89 -33.56
N LEU A 970 -9.05 -5.87 -32.75
CA LEU A 970 -8.69 -7.00 -31.89
C LEU A 970 -9.78 -7.26 -30.85
N ILE A 971 -10.31 -6.20 -30.25
CA ILE A 971 -11.39 -6.27 -29.27
C ILE A 971 -12.67 -6.78 -29.93
N ASP A 972 -13.05 -6.25 -31.09
CA ASP A 972 -14.27 -6.66 -31.79
C ASP A 972 -14.22 -8.14 -32.25
N ARG A 973 -13.05 -8.62 -32.69
CA ARG A 973 -12.84 -10.07 -32.97
C ARG A 973 -13.02 -10.91 -31.71
N GLY A 974 -12.46 -10.46 -30.59
CA GLY A 974 -12.62 -11.11 -29.29
C GLY A 974 -14.08 -11.18 -28.84
N ILE A 975 -14.84 -10.07 -28.96
CA ILE A 975 -16.29 -10.01 -28.69
C ILE A 975 -17.06 -10.99 -29.57
N THR A 976 -16.72 -11.03 -30.86
CA THR A 976 -17.41 -11.89 -31.82
C THR A 976 -17.28 -13.35 -31.39
N LEU A 977 -16.05 -13.81 -31.10
CA LEU A 977 -15.85 -15.16 -30.58
C LEU A 977 -16.50 -15.36 -29.20
N HIS A 978 -16.43 -14.37 -28.31
CA HIS A 978 -17.09 -14.42 -27.00
C HIS A 978 -18.58 -14.72 -27.16
N ASN A 979 -19.29 -13.96 -27.99
CA ASN A 979 -20.73 -14.12 -28.22
C ASN A 979 -21.09 -15.48 -28.84
N GLU A 980 -20.16 -16.12 -29.56
CA GLU A 980 -20.37 -17.45 -30.13
C GLU A 980 -20.19 -18.56 -29.08
N VAL A 981 -19.28 -18.39 -28.12
CA VAL A 981 -18.87 -19.46 -27.20
C VAL A 981 -19.40 -19.32 -25.79
N SER A 982 -19.85 -18.14 -25.36
CA SER A 982 -20.26 -17.80 -24.00
C SER A 982 -21.66 -17.17 -23.96
N LEU A 983 -22.39 -17.43 -22.88
CA LEU A 983 -23.72 -16.85 -22.62
C LEU A 983 -23.68 -15.53 -21.84
N CYS A 984 -22.56 -15.20 -21.20
CA CYS A 984 -22.44 -13.93 -20.49
C CYS A 984 -22.17 -12.78 -21.47
N PRO A 985 -22.69 -11.58 -21.20
CA PRO A 985 -22.28 -10.41 -21.96
C PRO A 985 -20.79 -10.13 -21.69
N PRO A 986 -20.03 -9.70 -22.71
CA PRO A 986 -18.64 -9.30 -22.51
C PRO A 986 -18.57 -8.14 -21.52
N HIS A 987 -17.89 -8.31 -20.38
CA HIS A 987 -17.84 -7.32 -19.32
C HIS A 987 -16.83 -6.21 -19.62
N PHE A 988 -17.15 -5.30 -20.53
CA PHE A 988 -16.47 -4.01 -20.68
C PHE A 988 -17.36 -2.98 -21.38
N ARG A 989 -17.38 -1.74 -20.87
CA ARG A 989 -17.99 -0.62 -21.61
C ARG A 989 -17.00 -0.20 -22.70
N LYS A 990 -17.41 -0.27 -23.98
CA LYS A 990 -16.60 0.18 -25.14
C LYS A 990 -16.01 1.59 -24.95
N GLU A 991 -16.65 2.42 -24.12
CA GLU A 991 -16.29 3.80 -23.87
C GLU A 991 -15.16 4.00 -22.82
N ILE A 992 -14.89 3.01 -21.94
CA ILE A 992 -14.01 3.20 -20.77
C ILE A 992 -12.83 2.19 -20.74
N ASP A 993 -12.86 1.14 -21.58
CA ASP A 993 -11.81 0.11 -21.72
C ASP A 993 -11.25 -0.44 -20.39
N GLN A 994 -12.11 -0.61 -19.38
CA GLN A 994 -11.73 -1.14 -18.06
C GLN A 994 -11.98 -2.65 -17.99
N LEU A 995 -10.92 -3.41 -17.71
CA LEU A 995 -10.97 -4.86 -17.50
C LEU A 995 -10.95 -5.21 -16.00
N ASN A 996 -11.76 -6.19 -15.61
CA ASN A 996 -11.82 -6.70 -14.24
C ASN A 996 -10.87 -7.91 -14.00
N PHE A 997 -10.21 -8.41 -15.05
CA PHE A 997 -9.29 -9.54 -15.04
C PHE A 997 -9.87 -10.82 -14.41
N ASN A 998 -11.18 -11.05 -14.59
CA ASN A 998 -11.88 -12.21 -14.06
C ASN A 998 -12.41 -13.06 -15.22
N PRO A 999 -11.93 -14.29 -15.44
CA PRO A 999 -12.29 -15.08 -16.61
C PRO A 999 -13.71 -15.68 -16.54
N LYS A 1000 -14.42 -15.53 -15.41
CA LYS A 1000 -15.78 -16.04 -15.27
C LYS A 1000 -16.78 -15.35 -16.19
N ASP A 1001 -16.50 -14.13 -16.62
CA ASP A 1001 -17.31 -13.45 -17.62
C ASP A 1001 -17.13 -14.04 -19.03
N ILE A 1002 -16.09 -14.85 -19.27
CA ILE A 1002 -15.82 -15.55 -20.55
C ILE A 1002 -16.41 -16.97 -20.56
N LEU A 1003 -16.45 -17.65 -19.41
CA LEU A 1003 -16.74 -19.09 -19.34
C LEU A 1003 -18.18 -19.40 -18.88
N CYS A 1004 -19.13 -18.55 -19.28
CA CYS A 1004 -20.54 -18.75 -18.93
C CYS A 1004 -21.23 -19.71 -19.88
N VAL A 1005 -21.83 -20.74 -19.30
CA VAL A 1005 -22.50 -21.84 -20.00
C VAL A 1005 -23.90 -22.02 -19.45
N ASP A 1006 -24.77 -22.64 -20.25
CA ASP A 1006 -26.12 -22.98 -19.83
C ASP A 1006 -26.08 -23.93 -18.63
N ASP A 1007 -26.73 -23.54 -17.53
CA ASP A 1007 -26.68 -24.28 -16.26
C ASP A 1007 -27.33 -25.67 -16.37
N GLU A 1008 -28.34 -25.84 -17.22
CA GLU A 1008 -28.95 -27.16 -17.48
C GLU A 1008 -28.00 -28.05 -18.28
N LYS A 1009 -27.35 -27.53 -19.33
CA LYS A 1009 -26.32 -28.28 -20.09
C LYS A 1009 -25.15 -28.65 -19.19
N LYS A 1010 -24.70 -27.73 -18.32
CA LYS A 1010 -23.64 -27.98 -17.34
C LYS A 1010 -24.06 -29.06 -16.34
N ARG A 1011 -25.27 -28.98 -15.79
CA ARG A 1011 -25.81 -30.00 -14.87
C ARG A 1011 -25.91 -31.36 -15.54
N LYS A 1012 -26.37 -31.41 -16.79
CA LYS A 1012 -26.46 -32.65 -17.58
C LYS A 1012 -25.07 -33.24 -17.86
N ALA A 1013 -24.10 -32.44 -18.32
CA ALA A 1013 -22.73 -32.92 -18.54
C ALA A 1013 -22.06 -33.43 -17.26
N ILE A 1014 -22.32 -32.79 -16.11
CA ILE A 1014 -21.84 -33.27 -14.80
C ILE A 1014 -22.48 -34.61 -14.44
N LEU A 1015 -23.76 -34.82 -14.76
CA LEU A 1015 -24.45 -36.09 -14.54
C LEU A 1015 -23.95 -37.19 -15.49
N ASP A 1016 -23.73 -36.87 -16.77
CA ASP A 1016 -23.25 -37.83 -17.77
C ASP A 1016 -21.79 -38.28 -17.52
N TYR A 1017 -20.97 -37.43 -16.88
CA TYR A 1017 -19.58 -37.75 -16.52
C TYR A 1017 -19.46 -38.57 -15.22
N LYS A 1018 -20.38 -38.38 -14.27
CA LYS A 1018 -20.39 -39.08 -12.98
C LYS A 1018 -20.91 -40.50 -13.12
#